data_AF-A0A8H6GGS6-F1
#
_entry.id   AF-A0A8H6GGS6-F1
#
_cell.length_a   1.000
_cell.length_b   1.000
_cell.length_c   1.000
_cell.angle_alpha   90.00
_cell.angle_beta   90.00
_cell.angle_gamma   90.00
#
_symmetry.space_group_name_H-M   'P 1'
#
loop_
_entity.id
_entity.type
_entity.pdbx_description
1 polymer ?
#
loop_
_entity_poly.entity_id
_entity_poly.type
_entity_poly.pdbx_seq_one_letter_code
_entity_poly.pdbx_strand_id
1 'polypeptide(L)'
;MATLLRDPDIGRYDILAIQEPWKNPFDTTTHHPAKDQFHLCYPDKDRNFPARVCFFINKRLDHSRWHFREASRDLCSLNLVLGTEEEQQIVIHNVYNPTKTATERGSTLPLLELAIERSSHHEQIIVGDFNLHHELWGGDRVQRADPDAAELTTIMEDYCLTSNLAPGTITYEERDGRTTIDLCLTTAGLIDRLIQCEIETDMDHDSDHLPITTSLDLNIIKMIAKPRRNWKALDEKTFTRVLQRELPPQRRSRTKTALDRHVEEVMAAITAAVHEAVPKTAPSPRSKPGWNEECAAALAESKRLRRRHSLYRTEETWEAYRAARNDKGRVIKKALRQNHREKVEEAAQSPATLWRLAKWARNRHSQTPNVTPALVDPTTKQQAITPSEKAELLRKTFFPVPPDTDIEDIENANYPAPTDMPPITTREIEEAIEEAAPLKAPGPDGITNKALQIASPWIKHHLTKIFNQSLTLGYYPEHFRQSTTVVLRKPGKDNYTVPKAYRPIALLNTTGKIMEAVIAKRLSYLAETHNLLPDTHMGGRKLRSTEHALHLIIDKIYDAWNTGSGKVASLLLLDVSGAFDNISHARLLHNLRKRKIDERTVKWIGSFLCPRSTTLSIDGFTSEPYKLETGEPQGSNLSPILYLFYNADLIEKCGELDDTATTGFIDDVAILTWADSTKETCKKLQEALHIAEQWAATHASIFAPDKFQLTHFTRTRTRVDVEEPLQTRWGTIEPKKTCKYLGLIMDSTLTWKQHIDEIQRKVTKTVNALSSLGGSTWGVTMKEMRKIYKGVAVPQMMYACSAWSNANWRTRDKPYTERTLSKLQSLQARASRVISGAYKAASIPALDVETYLLPVEQQIFKHNVDTLGRVGPAERQHTEEEARRNKKKSPRRAIEQAIRDRQGPDIRRQEHIVPYIVPPWWQGPQMFIETNTEEAQIKHEQIIQDEPDAVHIYTDGSGIGGHIGAAAVCTTTQETKSAYMGDDTTSTVYAGELQGISLALQIAQQDRSRGNSRSKVLIYTDNQAAIRSTAKPKGKSGAYLLRSIAKQIDELQLQGLNTEIRWVPAHIGIQGNEEADRAAKEATGWREGDLTGPKAAEPQQLYPLRSTMKTWSHKETITSWERHWISETRGRASFRHTPKPSRKVLDLHDGLSKKHSSLLTQLRTEKIGLKDFLYNRKVPGISSNRCPCGSDRQTVAHVLLRCRQHRQLRDQELGRLRGRNNLRKLLNERKAAAKAIKFIELTQILGQFQDRDLNRQS
;
A
#
# COMPACT_ATOMS: atom_id res chain seq x y z
N MET A 1 43.68 21.55 6.02
CA MET A 1 44.26 20.72 7.11
C MET A 1 44.82 21.52 8.30
N ALA A 2 45.72 22.50 8.11
CA ALA A 2 46.28 23.26 9.23
C ALA A 2 45.25 24.13 9.99
N THR A 3 44.25 24.64 9.26
CA THR A 3 43.05 25.31 9.79
C THR A 3 42.21 24.35 10.63
N LEU A 4 41.82 23.20 10.05
CA LEU A 4 41.12 22.11 10.74
C LEU A 4 41.80 21.71 12.06
N LEU A 5 43.09 21.37 12.04
CA LEU A 5 43.80 20.89 13.24
C LEU A 5 44.07 21.98 14.28
N ARG A 6 43.74 23.25 14.01
CA ARG A 6 43.80 24.36 14.97
C ARG A 6 42.43 24.79 15.47
N ASP A 7 41.36 24.24 14.90
CA ASP A 7 40.00 24.50 15.35
C ASP A 7 39.78 23.87 16.74
N PRO A 8 39.32 24.63 17.75
CA PRO A 8 39.12 24.10 19.09
C PRO A 8 38.05 22.99 19.17
N ASP A 9 37.09 22.95 18.24
CA ASP A 9 35.99 21.99 18.25
C ASP A 9 36.40 20.60 17.77
N ILE A 10 37.59 20.42 17.18
CA ILE A 10 38.09 19.08 16.81
C ILE A 10 38.17 18.14 18.01
N GLY A 11 38.35 18.68 19.23
CA GLY A 11 38.44 17.92 20.46
C GLY A 11 37.17 17.11 20.80
N ARG A 12 36.03 17.41 20.16
CA ARG A 12 34.78 16.63 20.31
C ARG A 12 34.84 15.26 19.65
N TYR A 13 35.70 15.07 18.66
CA TYR A 13 35.83 13.82 17.90
C TYR A 13 36.81 12.84 18.54
N ASP A 14 36.45 11.56 18.52
CA ASP A 14 37.29 10.46 19.02
C ASP A 14 38.42 10.10 18.05
N ILE A 15 38.12 10.09 16.75
CA ILE A 15 39.05 9.66 15.70
C ILE A 15 38.81 10.55 14.47
N LEU A 16 39.88 11.11 13.92
CA LEU A 16 39.88 11.79 12.62
C LEU A 16 40.59 10.89 11.61
N ALA A 17 39.95 10.61 10.47
CA ALA A 17 40.53 9.86 9.36
C ALA A 17 40.80 10.83 8.21
N ILE A 18 42.07 11.12 7.93
CA ILE A 18 42.48 12.11 6.92
C ILE A 18 43.03 11.40 5.70
N GLN A 19 42.63 11.84 4.52
CA GLN A 19 43.19 11.48 3.22
C GLN A 19 43.99 12.67 2.67
N GLU A 20 45.04 12.38 1.90
CA GLU A 20 46.01 13.35 1.37
C GLU A 20 46.50 14.35 2.44
N PRO A 21 47.02 13.86 3.58
CA PRO A 21 47.51 14.74 4.63
C PRO A 21 48.68 15.59 4.11
N TRP A 22 48.86 16.78 4.69
CA TRP A 22 49.89 17.72 4.22
C TRP A 22 51.27 17.06 4.16
N LYS A 23 51.94 17.18 3.00
CA LYS A 23 53.27 16.61 2.79
C LYS A 23 54.33 17.47 3.46
N ASN A 24 55.06 16.91 4.43
CA ASN A 24 56.25 17.55 4.96
C ASN A 24 57.37 17.56 3.91
N PRO A 25 57.95 18.72 3.56
CA PRO A 25 59.04 18.79 2.59
C PRO A 25 60.38 18.25 3.14
N PHE A 26 60.47 18.00 4.45
CA PHE A 26 61.71 17.59 5.12
C PHE A 26 61.69 16.14 5.63
N ASP A 27 60.53 15.47 5.66
CA ASP A 27 60.34 14.13 6.25
C ASP A 27 59.11 13.42 5.66
N THR A 28 58.93 12.13 5.92
CA THR A 28 57.76 11.32 5.49
C THR A 28 56.48 11.60 6.29
N THR A 29 56.58 12.45 7.31
CA THR A 29 55.51 12.77 8.27
C THR A 29 54.55 13.85 7.76
N THR A 30 53.46 14.10 8.50
CA THR A 30 52.51 15.18 8.20
C THR A 30 52.43 16.20 9.34
N HIS A 31 51.84 17.37 9.06
CA HIS A 31 51.69 18.45 10.03
C HIS A 31 50.76 18.04 11.18
N HIS A 32 51.28 18.02 12.41
CA HIS A 32 50.53 17.67 13.64
C HIS A 32 50.57 18.79 14.69
N PRO A 33 49.81 19.89 14.50
CA PRO A 33 49.75 20.99 15.46
C PRO A 33 48.93 20.63 16.71
N ALA A 34 48.05 19.62 16.64
CA ALA A 34 47.18 19.17 17.73
C ALA A 34 47.81 18.03 18.58
N LYS A 35 49.15 18.01 18.68
CA LYS A 35 49.92 16.93 19.34
C LYS A 35 49.57 16.70 20.80
N ASP A 36 49.02 17.71 21.47
CA ASP A 36 48.61 17.61 22.87
C ASP A 36 47.29 16.82 23.02
N GLN A 37 46.43 16.83 22.00
CA GLN A 37 45.09 16.22 22.02
C GLN A 37 44.99 14.88 21.27
N PHE A 38 45.81 14.64 20.23
CA PHE A 38 45.71 13.44 19.39
C PHE A 38 47.04 12.69 19.24
N HIS A 39 46.95 11.37 19.15
CA HIS A 39 48.00 10.50 18.61
C HIS A 39 47.89 10.46 17.08
N LEU A 40 48.98 10.81 16.39
CA LEU A 40 49.05 10.67 14.93
C LEU A 40 49.54 9.26 14.57
N CYS A 41 48.75 8.54 13.79
CA CYS A 41 49.08 7.22 13.25
C CYS A 41 49.08 7.27 11.72
N TYR A 42 50.19 6.92 11.09
CA TYR A 42 50.36 6.99 9.64
C TYR A 42 51.28 5.84 9.15
N PRO A 43 51.17 5.41 7.89
CA PRO A 43 52.11 4.48 7.27
C PRO A 43 53.50 5.11 7.10
N ASP A 44 54.57 4.48 7.60
CA ASP A 44 55.94 5.01 7.55
C ASP A 44 56.96 4.03 6.91
N LYS A 45 56.47 2.95 6.30
CA LYS A 45 57.32 1.88 5.75
C LYS A 45 58.05 2.23 4.45
N ASP A 46 57.59 3.22 3.70
CA ASP A 46 58.19 3.59 2.41
C ASP A 46 58.78 5.01 2.49
N ARG A 47 60.09 5.10 2.75
CA ARG A 47 60.78 6.38 2.93
C ARG A 47 60.82 7.26 1.68
N ASN A 48 60.55 6.68 0.51
CA ASN A 48 60.62 7.40 -0.76
C ASN A 48 59.29 8.09 -1.10
N PHE A 49 58.20 7.73 -0.43
CA PHE A 49 56.85 8.20 -0.77
C PHE A 49 56.02 8.55 0.49
N PRO A 50 55.49 9.78 0.61
CA PRO A 50 54.71 10.19 1.78
C PRO A 50 53.39 9.42 1.88
N ALA A 51 52.91 9.22 3.12
CA ALA A 51 51.59 8.68 3.40
C ALA A 51 50.48 9.54 2.78
N ARG A 52 49.50 8.90 2.15
CA ARG A 52 48.26 9.53 1.62
C ARG A 52 47.06 9.29 2.53
N VAL A 53 47.21 8.56 3.63
CA VAL A 53 46.19 8.38 4.66
C VAL A 53 46.81 8.43 6.07
N CYS A 54 46.11 9.01 7.03
CA CYS A 54 46.49 8.94 8.44
C CYS A 54 45.27 9.01 9.38
N PHE A 55 45.47 8.61 10.63
CA PHE A 55 44.51 8.79 11.71
C PHE A 55 45.06 9.76 12.76
N PHE A 56 44.22 10.66 13.26
CA PHE A 56 44.45 11.35 14.53
C PHE A 56 43.49 10.75 15.55
N ILE A 57 44.02 10.05 16.55
CA ILE A 57 43.25 9.33 17.57
C ILE A 57 43.29 10.13 18.87
N ASN A 58 42.14 10.52 19.39
CA ASN A 58 42.06 11.37 20.57
C ASN A 58 42.70 10.66 21.77
N LYS A 59 43.57 11.36 22.52
CA LYS A 59 44.28 10.79 23.68
C LYS A 59 43.34 10.38 24.82
N ARG A 60 42.06 10.81 24.79
CA ARG A 60 41.03 10.33 25.72
C ARG A 60 40.66 8.86 25.50
N LEU A 61 40.97 8.30 24.33
CA LEU A 61 40.80 6.88 24.06
C LEU A 61 41.94 6.10 24.68
N ASP A 62 41.59 5.13 25.54
CA ASP A 62 42.55 4.23 26.18
C ASP A 62 43.44 3.55 25.13
N HIS A 63 44.73 3.88 25.17
CA HIS A 63 45.76 3.39 24.26
C HIS A 63 45.92 1.86 24.30
N SER A 64 45.53 1.19 25.38
CA SER A 64 45.54 -0.28 25.45
C SER A 64 44.43 -0.93 24.62
N ARG A 65 43.41 -0.16 24.22
CA ARG A 65 42.18 -0.66 23.59
C ARG A 65 42.11 -0.41 22.09
N TRP A 66 43.17 0.11 21.49
CA TRP A 66 43.23 0.27 20.06
C TRP A 66 44.60 -0.07 19.49
N HIS A 67 44.61 -0.57 18.26
CA HIS A 67 45.83 -0.99 17.58
C HIS A 67 45.81 -0.49 16.14
N PHE A 68 46.81 0.33 15.79
CA PHE A 68 47.03 0.79 14.42
C PHE A 68 47.72 -0.29 13.57
N ARG A 69 47.30 -0.42 12.31
CA ARG A 69 47.88 -1.30 11.31
C ARG A 69 48.03 -0.56 9.99
N GLU A 70 49.26 -0.45 9.52
CA GLU A 70 49.55 0.04 8.18
C GLU A 70 49.44 -1.10 7.14
N ALA A 71 48.85 -0.82 5.97
CA ALA A 71 48.78 -1.76 4.84
C ALA A 71 49.55 -1.23 3.63
N SER A 72 49.37 0.04 3.28
CA SER A 72 50.16 0.77 2.26
C SER A 72 50.14 2.27 2.57
N ARG A 73 50.81 3.09 1.77
CA ARG A 73 50.68 4.56 1.85
C ARG A 73 49.24 5.06 1.62
N ASP A 74 48.37 4.23 1.06
CA ASP A 74 46.99 4.53 0.65
C ASP A 74 45.92 3.87 1.53
N LEU A 75 46.35 2.99 2.43
CA LEU A 75 45.46 2.20 3.26
C LEU A 75 46.08 1.96 4.63
N CYS A 76 45.38 2.43 5.66
CA CYS A 76 45.68 2.08 7.05
C CYS A 76 44.42 1.66 7.77
N SER A 77 44.56 0.98 8.91
CA SER A 77 43.44 0.45 9.67
C SER A 77 43.64 0.61 11.16
N LEU A 78 42.56 0.81 11.88
CA LEU A 78 42.53 0.98 13.33
C LEU A 78 41.57 -0.04 13.93
N ASN A 79 42.11 -0.95 14.74
CA ASN A 79 41.31 -1.91 15.49
C ASN A 79 40.93 -1.29 16.84
N LEU A 80 39.66 -1.34 17.21
CA LEU A 80 39.10 -0.86 18.48
C LEU A 80 38.49 -2.01 19.26
N VAL A 81 38.82 -2.15 20.55
CA VAL A 81 38.25 -3.16 21.46
C VAL A 81 37.16 -2.53 22.33
N LEU A 82 35.95 -3.09 22.30
CA LEU A 82 34.78 -2.63 23.04
C LEU A 82 34.55 -3.52 24.28
N GLY A 83 34.35 -2.93 25.45
CA GLY A 83 34.07 -3.69 26.68
C GLY A 83 35.25 -4.53 27.21
N THR A 84 35.02 -5.37 28.21
CA THR A 84 36.07 -6.15 28.91
C THR A 84 36.40 -7.50 28.25
N GLU A 85 35.65 -7.91 27.22
CA GLU A 85 35.84 -9.18 26.51
C GLU A 85 36.53 -8.97 25.16
N GLU A 86 37.58 -9.74 24.87
CA GLU A 86 38.36 -9.64 23.62
C GLU A 86 37.54 -9.91 22.34
N GLU A 87 36.35 -10.50 22.45
CA GLU A 87 35.50 -10.87 21.30
C GLU A 87 34.79 -9.67 20.63
N GLN A 88 34.72 -8.50 21.27
CA GLN A 88 34.01 -7.33 20.71
C GLN A 88 34.98 -6.32 20.12
N GLN A 89 35.34 -6.48 18.84
CA GLN A 89 36.22 -5.55 18.14
C GLN A 89 35.54 -4.91 16.92
N ILE A 90 35.89 -3.65 16.65
CA ILE A 90 35.54 -2.92 15.42
C ILE A 90 36.84 -2.57 14.69
N VAL A 91 36.85 -2.65 13.36
CA VAL A 91 38.00 -2.24 12.54
C VAL A 91 37.60 -1.09 11.63
N ILE A 92 38.35 0.02 11.70
CA ILE A 92 38.17 1.19 10.86
C ILE A 92 39.26 1.19 9.79
N HIS A 93 38.88 1.19 8.51
CA HIS A 93 39.77 1.27 7.37
C HIS A 93 39.72 2.69 6.77
N ASN A 94 40.87 3.37 6.70
CA ASN A 94 41.03 4.66 6.03
C ASN A 94 41.69 4.43 4.67
N VAL A 95 41.02 4.84 3.60
CA VAL A 95 41.36 4.53 2.20
C VAL A 95 41.53 5.81 1.39
N TYR A 96 42.58 5.85 0.57
CA TYR A 96 42.69 6.76 -0.55
C TYR A 96 42.85 5.95 -1.84
N ASN A 97 41.95 6.10 -2.80
CA ASN A 97 42.05 5.44 -4.10
C ASN A 97 42.42 6.47 -5.18
N PRO A 98 43.56 6.32 -5.88
CA PRO A 98 44.07 7.36 -6.77
C PRO A 98 43.28 7.51 -8.08
N THR A 99 43.25 8.72 -8.63
CA THR A 99 42.65 9.03 -9.94
C THR A 99 43.45 8.44 -11.11
N LYS A 100 42.78 8.07 -12.22
CA LYS A 100 43.43 7.43 -13.40
C LYS A 100 44.45 8.30 -14.14
N THR A 101 44.50 9.60 -13.86
CA THR A 101 45.46 10.56 -14.40
C THR A 101 46.77 10.62 -13.63
N ALA A 102 46.84 10.05 -12.43
CA ALA A 102 48.08 9.93 -11.68
C ALA A 102 49.05 8.95 -12.38
N THR A 103 50.30 9.35 -12.52
CA THR A 103 51.39 8.59 -13.18
C THR A 103 51.73 7.25 -12.49
N GLU A 104 51.11 6.95 -11.35
CA GLU A 104 51.29 5.72 -10.56
C GLU A 104 50.08 4.78 -10.78
N ARG A 105 50.28 3.72 -11.57
CA ARG A 105 49.24 2.74 -11.91
C ARG A 105 48.96 1.77 -10.75
N GLY A 106 47.87 1.98 -10.01
CA GLY A 106 47.27 0.95 -9.15
C GLY A 106 46.06 1.42 -8.35
N SER A 107 44.94 0.69 -8.44
CA SER A 107 43.76 0.85 -7.57
C SER A 107 44.07 0.35 -6.15
N THR A 108 43.59 1.03 -5.12
CA THR A 108 43.73 0.62 -3.71
C THR A 108 42.72 -0.47 -3.33
N LEU A 109 41.69 -0.69 -4.16
CA LEU A 109 40.59 -1.62 -3.89
C LEU A 109 41.02 -3.08 -3.61
N PRO A 110 42.01 -3.68 -4.31
CA PRO A 110 42.47 -5.03 -4.00
C PRO A 110 43.12 -5.14 -2.60
N LEU A 111 43.83 -4.10 -2.16
CA LEU A 111 44.43 -4.04 -0.82
C LEU A 111 43.36 -3.85 0.25
N LEU A 112 42.37 -3.01 -0.03
CA LEU A 112 41.20 -2.84 0.83
C LEU A 112 40.46 -4.17 1.01
N GLU A 113 40.24 -4.93 -0.07
CA GLU A 113 39.57 -6.23 0.01
C GLU A 113 40.36 -7.25 0.87
N LEU A 114 41.68 -7.21 0.82
CA LEU A 114 42.54 -8.03 1.68
C LEU A 114 42.45 -7.61 3.15
N ALA A 115 42.40 -6.30 3.44
CA ALA A 115 42.27 -5.77 4.79
C ALA A 115 40.91 -6.15 5.40
N ILE A 116 39.82 -5.99 4.64
CA ILE A 116 38.47 -6.37 5.05
C ILE A 116 38.38 -7.87 5.34
N GLU A 117 38.99 -8.72 4.49
CA GLU A 117 38.95 -10.16 4.71
C GLU A 117 39.67 -10.58 6.00
N ARG A 118 40.83 -9.97 6.30
CA ARG A 118 41.60 -10.24 7.52
C ARG A 118 40.79 -9.97 8.79
N SER A 119 39.89 -8.99 8.73
CA SER A 119 39.02 -8.56 9.82
C SER A 119 37.58 -9.06 9.69
N SER A 120 37.31 -10.06 8.85
CA SER A 120 35.95 -10.55 8.54
C SER A 120 35.17 -11.14 9.73
N HIS A 121 35.83 -11.38 10.86
CA HIS A 121 35.19 -11.80 12.12
C HIS A 121 34.74 -10.63 13.01
N HIS A 122 35.07 -9.40 12.61
CA HIS A 122 34.78 -8.17 13.32
C HIS A 122 33.88 -7.28 12.47
N GLU A 123 33.16 -6.39 13.13
CA GLU A 123 32.42 -5.34 12.46
C GLU A 123 33.39 -4.28 11.92
N GLN A 124 33.06 -3.66 10.77
CA GLN A 124 34.02 -2.83 10.04
C GLN A 124 33.39 -1.52 9.55
N ILE A 125 34.21 -0.47 9.58
CA ILE A 125 33.91 0.85 9.04
C ILE A 125 34.96 1.14 7.97
N ILE A 126 34.55 1.49 6.76
CA ILE A 126 35.45 1.87 5.67
C ILE A 126 35.16 3.32 5.33
N VAL A 127 36.17 4.17 5.45
CA VAL A 127 36.06 5.62 5.17
C VAL A 127 37.16 6.06 4.23
N GLY A 128 36.86 7.07 3.43
CA GLY A 128 37.85 7.86 2.72
C GLY A 128 37.45 8.24 1.30
N ASP A 129 38.42 8.75 0.55
CA ASP A 129 38.26 9.21 -0.82
C ASP A 129 38.51 8.05 -1.80
N PHE A 130 37.46 7.69 -2.53
CA PHE A 130 37.51 6.60 -3.49
C PHE A 130 37.79 7.07 -4.92
N ASN A 131 37.64 8.34 -5.25
CA ASN A 131 37.77 8.85 -6.63
C ASN A 131 36.98 8.03 -7.69
N LEU A 132 35.81 7.50 -7.33
CA LEU A 132 34.98 6.65 -8.19
C LEU A 132 33.54 7.16 -8.26
N HIS A 133 33.01 7.22 -9.47
CA HIS A 133 31.63 7.62 -9.74
C HIS A 133 30.75 6.41 -10.04
N HIS A 134 29.64 6.27 -9.32
CA HIS A 134 28.64 5.23 -9.59
C HIS A 134 27.24 5.67 -9.15
N GLU A 135 26.20 5.23 -9.85
CA GLU A 135 24.80 5.56 -9.54
C GLU A 135 24.37 5.14 -8.12
N LEU A 136 25.05 4.16 -7.52
CA LEU A 136 24.73 3.64 -6.18
C LEU A 136 24.98 4.65 -5.06
N TRP A 137 26.01 5.50 -5.18
CA TRP A 137 26.33 6.53 -4.19
C TRP A 137 26.27 7.95 -4.76
N GLY A 138 26.54 8.16 -6.05
CA GLY A 138 26.42 9.48 -6.70
C GLY A 138 25.02 9.81 -7.22
N GLY A 139 24.07 8.86 -7.14
CA GLY A 139 22.68 9.05 -7.54
C GLY A 139 22.47 9.44 -9.01
N ASP A 140 21.38 10.16 -9.29
CA ASP A 140 20.94 10.48 -10.66
C ASP A 140 21.88 11.47 -11.40
N ARG A 141 22.87 12.07 -10.70
CA ARG A 141 23.83 13.01 -11.30
C ARG A 141 24.95 12.30 -12.06
N VAL A 142 25.18 11.01 -11.78
CA VAL A 142 26.20 10.20 -12.45
C VAL A 142 25.68 9.78 -13.83
N GLN A 143 26.21 10.39 -14.89
CA GLN A 143 25.84 10.03 -16.28
C GLN A 143 26.53 8.76 -16.76
N ARG A 144 27.73 8.47 -16.25
CA ARG A 144 28.54 7.31 -16.59
C ARG A 144 29.34 6.88 -15.36
N ALA A 145 29.22 5.61 -15.00
CA ALA A 145 30.01 5.04 -13.91
C ALA A 145 31.46 4.76 -14.34
N ASP A 146 32.39 4.89 -13.39
CA ASP A 146 33.79 4.53 -13.59
C ASP A 146 33.94 2.99 -13.72
N PRO A 147 34.82 2.49 -14.60
CA PRO A 147 35.01 1.05 -14.79
C PRO A 147 35.38 0.31 -13.49
N ASP A 148 36.17 0.95 -12.63
CA ASP A 148 36.70 0.35 -11.41
C ASP A 148 35.68 0.46 -10.26
N ALA A 149 34.61 1.25 -10.43
CA ALA A 149 33.49 1.26 -9.50
C ALA A 149 32.79 -0.09 -9.44
N ALA A 150 32.84 -0.90 -10.51
CA ALA A 150 32.33 -2.26 -10.51
C ALA A 150 33.05 -3.15 -9.47
N GLU A 151 34.35 -2.93 -9.25
CA GLU A 151 35.13 -3.66 -8.25
C GLU A 151 34.70 -3.25 -6.84
N LEU A 152 34.60 -1.95 -6.54
CA LEU A 152 34.09 -1.48 -5.25
C LEU A 152 32.67 -1.98 -4.98
N THR A 153 31.78 -1.97 -5.97
CA THR A 153 30.42 -2.53 -5.81
C THR A 153 30.44 -4.03 -5.53
N THR A 154 31.41 -4.76 -6.09
CA THR A 154 31.60 -6.19 -5.79
C THR A 154 32.06 -6.38 -4.36
N ILE A 155 33.03 -5.58 -3.89
CA ILE A 155 33.47 -5.58 -2.48
C ILE A 155 32.29 -5.27 -1.56
N MET A 156 31.49 -4.24 -1.87
CA MET A 156 30.30 -3.90 -1.08
C MET A 156 29.29 -5.06 -1.02
N GLU A 157 29.03 -5.72 -2.15
CA GLU A 157 28.13 -6.88 -2.19
C GLU A 157 28.68 -8.08 -1.40
N ASP A 158 29.96 -8.38 -1.56
CA ASP A 158 30.60 -9.59 -1.03
C ASP A 158 30.79 -9.51 0.49
N TYR A 159 31.01 -8.31 1.03
CA TYR A 159 31.13 -8.07 2.48
C TYR A 159 29.89 -7.41 3.10
N CYS A 160 28.80 -7.30 2.34
CA CYS A 160 27.54 -6.68 2.79
C CYS A 160 27.72 -5.27 3.37
N LEU A 161 28.55 -4.46 2.70
CA LEU A 161 28.79 -3.07 3.09
C LEU A 161 27.68 -2.17 2.59
N THR A 162 27.25 -1.24 3.43
CA THR A 162 26.23 -0.25 3.11
C THR A 162 26.82 1.15 3.20
N SER A 163 26.51 1.99 2.22
CA SER A 163 26.83 3.42 2.28
C SER A 163 25.96 4.09 3.34
N ASN A 164 26.59 4.81 4.25
CA ASN A 164 25.92 5.54 5.33
C ASN A 164 25.41 6.91 4.86
N LEU A 165 25.95 7.45 3.75
CA LEU A 165 25.46 8.67 3.10
C LEU A 165 24.33 8.37 2.11
N ALA A 166 23.40 9.32 1.99
CA ALA A 166 22.33 9.24 1.00
C ALA A 166 22.90 9.34 -0.43
N PRO A 167 22.40 8.54 -1.40
CA PRO A 167 22.88 8.64 -2.78
C PRO A 167 22.70 10.04 -3.37
N GLY A 168 23.78 10.61 -3.91
CA GLY A 168 23.86 11.96 -4.46
C GLY A 168 24.20 13.06 -3.45
N THR A 169 24.58 12.70 -2.22
CA THR A 169 25.16 13.64 -1.24
C THR A 169 26.47 14.19 -1.82
N ILE A 170 26.60 15.50 -1.93
CA ILE A 170 27.82 16.12 -2.46
C ILE A 170 28.89 16.05 -1.38
N THR A 171 30.01 15.44 -1.71
CA THR A 171 31.18 15.32 -0.82
C THR A 171 32.40 16.03 -1.40
N TYR A 172 32.39 16.32 -2.70
CA TYR A 172 33.40 17.10 -3.41
C TYR A 172 32.74 18.22 -4.21
N GLU A 173 33.26 19.44 -4.08
CA GLU A 173 32.79 20.62 -4.80
C GLU A 173 33.95 21.52 -5.24
N GLU A 174 34.08 21.70 -6.56
CA GLU A 174 35.00 22.64 -7.19
C GLU A 174 34.25 23.44 -8.29
N ARG A 175 34.80 24.57 -8.76
CA ARG A 175 34.12 25.56 -9.65
C ARG A 175 33.26 24.96 -10.78
N ASP A 176 33.68 23.87 -11.41
CA ASP A 176 33.01 23.24 -12.56
C ASP A 176 32.40 21.84 -12.28
N GLY A 177 32.46 21.34 -11.03
CA GLY A 177 32.06 19.95 -10.71
C GLY A 177 31.62 19.72 -9.27
N ARG A 178 30.50 19.00 -9.09
CA ARG A 178 29.99 18.54 -7.79
C ARG A 178 29.71 17.04 -7.82
N THR A 179 30.40 16.26 -7.00
CA THR A 179 30.38 14.79 -7.07
C THR A 179 30.30 14.15 -5.69
N THR A 180 30.10 12.83 -5.68
CA THR A 180 30.10 11.98 -4.47
C THR A 180 31.22 10.96 -4.66
N ILE A 181 32.39 11.24 -4.09
CA ILE A 181 33.60 10.40 -4.22
C ILE A 181 34.16 9.95 -2.87
N ASP A 182 33.80 10.65 -1.79
CA ASP A 182 34.12 10.31 -0.41
C ASP A 182 33.02 9.44 0.16
N LEU A 183 33.37 8.27 0.69
CA LEU A 183 32.39 7.29 1.15
C LEU A 183 32.65 6.92 2.60
N CYS A 184 31.54 6.73 3.34
CA CYS A 184 31.52 6.07 4.64
C CYS A 184 30.66 4.81 4.51
N LEU A 185 31.30 3.65 4.54
CA LEU A 185 30.68 2.33 4.37
C LEU A 185 30.76 1.54 5.68
N THR A 186 29.73 0.80 6.04
CA THR A 186 29.73 -0.06 7.24
C THR A 186 29.21 -1.46 6.96
N THR A 187 29.67 -2.42 7.75
CA THR A 187 29.09 -3.77 7.81
C THR A 187 27.69 -3.75 8.42
N ALA A 188 26.87 -4.74 8.05
CA ALA A 188 25.46 -4.79 8.43
C ALA A 188 25.19 -4.74 9.95
N GLY A 189 26.12 -5.16 10.81
CA GLY A 189 25.94 -5.15 12.26
C GLY A 189 26.15 -3.78 12.91
N LEU A 190 26.75 -2.81 12.21
CA LEU A 190 26.92 -1.43 12.69
C LEU A 190 25.84 -0.47 12.20
N ILE A 191 25.06 -0.85 11.19
CA ILE A 191 24.00 0.00 10.62
C ILE A 191 22.98 0.41 11.70
N ASP A 192 22.57 -0.56 12.54
CA ASP A 192 21.61 -0.31 13.63
C ASP A 192 22.19 0.56 14.76
N ARG A 193 23.51 0.79 14.76
CA ARG A 193 24.22 1.61 15.73
C ARG A 193 24.51 3.00 15.22
N LEU A 194 24.30 3.28 13.94
CA LEU A 194 24.57 4.58 13.35
C LEU A 194 23.61 5.62 13.92
N ILE A 195 24.16 6.60 14.64
CA ILE A 195 23.44 7.75 15.18
C ILE A 195 23.28 8.80 14.07
N GLN A 196 24.38 9.14 13.39
CA GLN A 196 24.38 10.11 12.30
C GLN A 196 25.53 9.83 11.31
N CYS A 197 25.33 10.19 10.04
CA CYS A 197 26.36 10.23 9.00
C CYS A 197 25.96 11.29 7.97
N GLU A 198 26.59 12.46 8.02
CA GLU A 198 26.23 13.61 7.18
C GLU A 198 27.42 14.53 6.94
N ILE A 199 27.22 15.52 6.04
CA ILE A 199 28.21 16.57 5.80
C ILE A 199 28.20 17.54 6.99
N GLU A 200 29.38 17.82 7.54
CA GLU A 200 29.56 18.74 8.65
C GLU A 200 29.96 20.13 8.12
N THR A 201 28.97 20.93 7.76
CA THR A 201 29.20 22.27 7.18
C THR A 201 29.99 23.20 8.10
N ASP A 202 29.87 23.01 9.42
CA ASP A 202 30.53 23.86 10.42
C ASP A 202 32.03 23.54 10.58
N MET A 203 32.49 22.40 10.05
CA MET A 203 33.91 21.98 10.03
C MET A 203 34.53 22.10 8.62
N ASP A 204 33.87 22.81 7.71
CA ASP A 204 34.42 23.12 6.40
C ASP A 204 35.50 24.20 6.52
N HIS A 205 36.73 23.85 6.15
CA HIS A 205 37.89 24.72 6.26
C HIS A 205 38.48 25.06 4.88
N ASP A 206 37.61 25.43 3.96
CA ASP A 206 37.91 25.81 2.57
C ASP A 206 38.60 24.69 1.78
N SER A 207 38.15 23.46 2.01
CA SER A 207 38.58 22.27 1.29
C SER A 207 37.65 22.05 0.08
N ASP A 208 38.18 21.54 -1.02
CA ASP A 208 37.39 21.05 -2.16
C ASP A 208 36.59 19.78 -1.81
N HIS A 209 37.01 19.07 -0.76
CA HIS A 209 36.24 18.00 -0.11
C HIS A 209 35.52 18.50 1.14
N LEU A 210 34.24 18.16 1.26
CA LEU A 210 33.40 18.46 2.42
C LEU A 210 33.56 17.37 3.50
N PRO A 211 33.74 17.75 4.78
CA PRO A 211 33.96 16.79 5.86
C PRO A 211 32.71 15.96 6.16
N ILE A 212 32.92 14.67 6.47
CA ILE A 212 31.85 13.73 6.83
C ILE A 212 31.96 13.40 8.33
N THR A 213 30.95 13.77 9.11
CA THR A 213 30.82 13.35 10.51
C THR A 213 30.05 12.04 10.58
N THR A 214 30.60 11.03 11.27
CA THR A 214 29.92 9.75 11.55
C THR A 214 29.90 9.47 13.06
N SER A 215 28.73 9.18 13.64
CA SER A 215 28.57 8.82 15.06
C SER A 215 27.86 7.47 15.23
N LEU A 216 28.33 6.65 16.18
CA LEU A 216 27.86 5.28 16.42
C LEU A 216 27.63 5.03 17.92
N ASP A 217 26.52 4.36 18.27
CA ASP A 217 26.24 3.86 19.62
C ASP A 217 26.81 2.44 19.80
N LEU A 218 27.87 2.30 20.60
CA LEU A 218 28.59 1.04 20.78
C LEU A 218 28.18 0.26 22.03
N ASN A 219 27.17 0.69 22.78
CA ASN A 219 26.67 0.00 23.99
C ASN A 219 25.76 -1.20 23.64
N ILE A 220 25.99 -2.39 24.22
CA ILE A 220 25.22 -3.63 23.90
C ILE A 220 24.51 -4.19 25.14
N ILE A 221 23.17 -4.31 25.09
CA ILE A 221 22.36 -5.07 26.05
C ILE A 221 21.70 -6.27 25.32
N LYS A 222 21.97 -7.49 25.77
CA LYS A 222 21.46 -8.72 25.13
C LYS A 222 20.06 -9.08 25.64
N MET A 223 19.06 -9.04 24.77
CA MET A 223 17.69 -9.42 25.11
C MET A 223 17.43 -10.93 24.96
N ILE A 224 16.73 -11.52 25.93
CA ILE A 224 16.29 -12.93 25.86
C ILE A 224 15.06 -13.03 24.95
N ALA A 225 15.16 -13.83 23.87
CA ALA A 225 14.03 -14.07 22.98
C ALA A 225 12.94 -14.91 23.68
N LYS A 226 11.75 -14.32 23.89
CA LYS A 226 10.60 -15.04 24.47
C LYS A 226 9.97 -16.00 23.43
N PRO A 227 9.57 -17.23 23.82
CA PRO A 227 8.82 -18.15 22.96
C PRO A 227 7.52 -17.51 22.45
N ARG A 228 7.15 -17.75 21.18
CA ARG A 228 5.93 -17.21 20.56
C ARG A 228 4.91 -18.30 20.28
N ARG A 229 3.61 -18.01 20.42
CA ARG A 229 2.51 -18.92 20.04
C ARG A 229 2.47 -19.11 18.52
N ASN A 230 2.44 -20.37 18.07
CA ASN A 230 2.31 -20.73 16.66
C ASN A 230 0.84 -20.97 16.29
N TRP A 231 0.10 -19.89 16.06
CA TRP A 231 -1.31 -19.93 15.67
C TRP A 231 -1.61 -20.69 14.37
N LYS A 232 -0.60 -21.00 13.55
CA LYS A 232 -0.77 -21.84 12.35
C LYS A 232 -0.86 -23.32 12.66
N ALA A 233 -0.36 -23.75 13.81
CA ALA A 233 -0.38 -25.14 14.28
C ALA A 233 -1.43 -25.33 15.40
N LEU A 234 -2.46 -24.49 15.42
CA LEU A 234 -3.60 -24.61 16.33
C LEU A 234 -4.38 -25.90 16.04
N ASP A 235 -4.67 -26.68 17.08
CA ASP A 235 -5.62 -27.79 17.02
C ASP A 235 -7.05 -27.32 17.35
N GLU A 236 -7.89 -27.15 16.31
CA GLU A 236 -9.27 -26.69 16.45
C GLU A 236 -10.16 -27.66 17.26
N LYS A 237 -9.88 -28.97 17.23
CA LYS A 237 -10.68 -29.98 17.98
C LYS A 237 -10.38 -29.87 19.48
N THR A 238 -9.10 -29.85 19.84
CA THR A 238 -8.67 -29.67 21.23
C THR A 238 -9.16 -28.34 21.78
N PHE A 239 -9.04 -27.25 21.00
CA PHE A 239 -9.55 -25.94 21.38
C PHE A 239 -11.05 -25.99 21.72
N THR A 240 -11.86 -26.57 20.83
CA THR A 240 -13.32 -26.61 20.99
C THR A 240 -13.74 -27.46 22.19
N ARG A 241 -13.12 -28.64 22.39
CA ARG A 241 -13.40 -29.53 23.52
C ARG A 241 -13.14 -28.84 24.86
N VAL A 242 -11.99 -28.17 24.99
CA VAL A 242 -11.60 -27.48 26.23
C VAL A 242 -12.53 -26.29 26.46
N LEU A 243 -12.81 -25.49 25.44
CA LEU A 243 -13.71 -24.35 25.54
C LEU A 243 -15.10 -24.77 26.05
N GLN A 244 -15.70 -25.82 25.48
CA GLN A 244 -17.01 -26.31 25.92
C GLN A 244 -17.02 -26.78 27.38
N ARG A 245 -15.93 -27.41 27.84
CA ARG A 245 -15.80 -27.88 29.22
C ARG A 245 -15.70 -26.72 30.22
N GLU A 246 -14.94 -25.69 29.86
CA GLU A 246 -14.62 -24.58 30.77
C GLU A 246 -15.63 -23.41 30.71
N LEU A 247 -16.50 -23.36 29.71
CA LEU A 247 -17.45 -22.25 29.56
C LEU A 247 -18.45 -22.18 30.72
N PRO A 248 -18.64 -21.00 31.36
CA PRO A 248 -19.61 -20.85 32.42
C PRO A 248 -21.04 -20.90 31.89
N PRO A 249 -22.07 -21.13 32.73
CA PRO A 249 -23.46 -20.95 32.32
C PRO A 249 -23.76 -19.49 31.98
N GLN A 250 -24.73 -19.25 31.08
CA GLN A 250 -25.15 -17.90 30.72
C GLN A 250 -25.88 -17.22 31.89
N ARG A 251 -25.45 -16.01 32.26
CA ARG A 251 -26.03 -15.25 33.38
C ARG A 251 -26.59 -13.89 32.93
N ARG A 252 -27.50 -13.34 33.74
CA ARG A 252 -27.96 -11.95 33.61
C ARG A 252 -27.36 -11.08 34.71
N SER A 253 -26.23 -10.46 34.43
CA SER A 253 -25.54 -9.58 35.37
C SER A 253 -26.29 -8.26 35.51
N ARG A 254 -26.70 -7.94 36.74
CA ARG A 254 -27.42 -6.70 37.10
C ARG A 254 -26.52 -5.63 37.73
N THR A 255 -25.27 -5.96 38.03
CA THR A 255 -24.29 -5.04 38.64
C THR A 255 -22.98 -5.08 37.83
N LYS A 256 -22.18 -4.01 37.94
CA LYS A 256 -20.87 -3.89 37.28
C LYS A 256 -19.94 -5.06 37.67
N THR A 257 -19.82 -5.34 38.97
CA THR A 257 -18.99 -6.44 39.50
C THR A 257 -19.45 -7.83 39.01
N ALA A 258 -20.76 -8.08 38.92
CA ALA A 258 -21.26 -9.34 38.39
C ALA A 258 -21.02 -9.47 36.88
N LEU A 259 -20.99 -8.35 36.15
CA LEU A 259 -20.68 -8.33 34.73
C LEU A 259 -19.19 -8.60 34.49
N ASP A 260 -18.30 -7.93 35.24
CA ASP A 260 -16.85 -8.16 35.15
C ASP A 260 -16.50 -9.62 35.45
N ARG A 261 -17.05 -10.19 36.53
CA ARG A 261 -16.87 -11.62 36.84
C ARG A 261 -17.31 -12.54 35.70
N HIS A 262 -18.43 -12.25 35.06
CA HIS A 262 -18.90 -13.06 33.94
C HIS A 262 -17.97 -12.94 32.72
N VAL A 263 -17.44 -11.73 32.45
CA VAL A 263 -16.44 -11.52 31.40
C VAL A 263 -15.16 -12.31 31.70
N GLU A 264 -14.65 -12.22 32.92
CA GLU A 264 -13.46 -12.95 33.37
C GLU A 264 -13.61 -14.47 33.20
N GLU A 265 -14.73 -15.05 33.63
CA GLU A 265 -15.00 -16.48 33.48
C GLU A 265 -14.99 -16.92 32.01
N VAL A 266 -15.63 -16.15 31.11
CA VAL A 266 -15.64 -16.47 29.67
C VAL A 266 -14.25 -16.30 29.05
N MET A 267 -13.51 -15.25 29.41
CA MET A 267 -12.14 -15.03 28.89
C MET A 267 -11.17 -16.09 29.42
N ALA A 268 -11.34 -16.55 30.66
CA ALA A 268 -10.57 -17.65 31.24
C ALA A 268 -10.80 -18.96 30.48
N ALA A 269 -12.04 -19.30 30.14
CA ALA A 269 -12.37 -20.48 29.34
C ALA A 269 -11.69 -20.45 27.96
N ILE A 270 -11.73 -19.31 27.28
CA ILE A 270 -11.03 -19.13 25.99
C ILE A 270 -9.52 -19.26 26.17
N THR A 271 -8.96 -18.64 27.21
CA THR A 271 -7.52 -18.67 27.49
C THR A 271 -7.02 -20.09 27.78
N ALA A 272 -7.79 -20.88 28.54
CA ALA A 272 -7.51 -22.29 28.79
C ALA A 272 -7.47 -23.10 27.48
N ALA A 273 -8.46 -22.91 26.61
CA ALA A 273 -8.49 -23.54 25.30
C ALA A 273 -7.29 -23.14 24.41
N VAL A 274 -6.90 -21.86 24.42
CA VAL A 274 -5.69 -21.39 23.70
C VAL A 274 -4.42 -22.05 24.25
N HIS A 275 -4.29 -22.16 25.57
CA HIS A 275 -3.10 -22.72 26.20
C HIS A 275 -2.89 -24.20 25.83
N GLU A 276 -3.96 -24.99 25.81
CA GLU A 276 -3.90 -26.41 25.46
C GLU A 276 -3.73 -26.65 23.96
N ALA A 277 -4.36 -25.83 23.11
CA ALA A 277 -4.43 -26.07 21.67
C ALA A 277 -3.35 -25.38 20.81
N VAL A 278 -2.60 -24.40 21.35
CA VAL A 278 -1.61 -23.61 20.55
C VAL A 278 -0.17 -23.85 21.01
N PRO A 279 0.67 -24.53 20.22
CA PRO A 279 2.06 -24.78 20.58
C PRO A 279 2.92 -23.50 20.55
N LYS A 280 3.98 -23.48 21.36
CA LYS A 280 4.99 -22.39 21.36
C LYS A 280 6.18 -22.76 20.46
N THR A 281 6.78 -21.78 19.79
CA THR A 281 8.01 -21.94 18.99
C THR A 281 9.07 -20.90 19.39
N ALA A 282 10.35 -21.32 19.35
CA ALA A 282 11.52 -20.46 19.58
C ALA A 282 12.49 -20.58 18.38
N PRO A 283 12.60 -19.55 17.52
CA PRO A 283 13.54 -19.58 16.40
C PRO A 283 15.00 -19.54 16.89
N SER A 284 15.88 -20.37 16.31
CA SER A 284 17.32 -20.35 16.61
C SER A 284 18.03 -19.15 15.97
N PRO A 285 18.85 -18.37 16.71
CA PRO A 285 19.64 -17.26 16.17
C PRO A 285 20.67 -17.66 15.10
N ARG A 286 21.06 -18.94 15.05
CA ARG A 286 22.14 -19.45 14.16
C ARG A 286 21.65 -19.96 12.81
N SER A 287 20.34 -20.08 12.62
CA SER A 287 19.75 -20.58 11.37
C SER A 287 19.75 -19.49 10.29
N LYS A 288 20.71 -19.53 9.36
CA LYS A 288 20.72 -18.66 8.16
C LYS A 288 20.05 -19.38 6.98
N PRO A 289 18.91 -18.90 6.46
CA PRO A 289 18.27 -19.54 5.33
C PRO A 289 19.12 -19.47 4.04
N GLY A 290 19.34 -20.60 3.37
CA GLY A 290 20.13 -20.69 2.14
C GLY A 290 21.58 -21.14 2.31
N TRP A 291 21.98 -21.53 3.52
CA TRP A 291 23.26 -22.19 3.80
C TRP A 291 23.14 -23.69 3.55
N ASN A 292 23.95 -24.26 2.64
CA ASN A 292 23.92 -25.68 2.26
C ASN A 292 25.29 -26.38 2.49
N GLU A 293 25.36 -27.69 2.25
CA GLU A 293 26.60 -28.48 2.44
C GLU A 293 27.76 -28.00 1.55
N GLU A 294 27.48 -27.54 0.33
CA GLU A 294 28.48 -26.98 -0.59
C GLU A 294 29.12 -25.71 0.00
N CYS A 295 28.34 -24.84 0.63
CA CYS A 295 28.84 -23.67 1.36
C CYS A 295 29.72 -24.08 2.56
N ALA A 296 29.32 -25.12 3.29
CA ALA A 296 30.09 -25.63 4.42
C ALA A 296 31.43 -26.24 3.97
N ALA A 297 31.43 -27.01 2.89
CA ALA A 297 32.62 -27.62 2.30
C ALA A 297 33.61 -26.56 1.75
N ALA A 298 33.12 -25.58 0.99
CA ALA A 298 33.96 -24.50 0.46
C ALA A 298 34.57 -23.64 1.59
N LEU A 299 33.83 -23.41 2.68
CA LEU A 299 34.36 -22.73 3.87
C LEU A 299 35.43 -23.57 4.57
N ALA A 300 35.21 -24.88 4.73
CA ALA A 300 36.16 -25.79 5.35
C ALA A 300 37.48 -25.85 4.54
N GLU A 301 37.39 -25.92 3.22
CA GLU A 301 38.56 -25.97 2.34
C GLU A 301 39.35 -24.65 2.34
N SER A 302 38.66 -23.50 2.27
CA SER A 302 39.29 -22.18 2.44
C SER A 302 40.02 -22.06 3.78
N LYS A 303 39.44 -22.56 4.89
CA LYS A 303 40.09 -22.60 6.21
C LYS A 303 41.30 -23.54 6.24
N ARG A 304 41.22 -24.72 5.62
CA ARG A 304 42.33 -25.69 5.53
C ARG A 304 43.52 -25.08 4.79
N LEU A 305 43.28 -24.47 3.63
CA LEU A 305 44.34 -23.85 2.82
C LEU A 305 44.90 -22.59 3.46
N ARG A 306 44.09 -21.82 4.22
CA ARG A 306 44.58 -20.71 5.05
C ARG A 306 45.56 -21.19 6.13
N ARG A 307 45.26 -22.30 6.81
CA ARG A 307 46.15 -22.92 7.80
C ARG A 307 47.45 -23.41 7.15
N ARG A 308 47.37 -24.02 5.96
CA ARG A 308 48.53 -24.46 5.18
C ARG A 308 49.43 -23.31 4.77
N HIS A 309 48.88 -22.21 4.26
CA HIS A 309 49.64 -20.99 3.96
C HIS A 309 50.27 -20.38 5.23
N SER A 310 49.54 -20.38 6.35
CA SER A 310 50.07 -19.86 7.62
C SER A 310 51.29 -20.64 8.12
N LEU A 311 51.39 -21.93 7.78
CA LEU A 311 52.48 -22.82 8.15
C LEU A 311 53.70 -22.72 7.22
N TYR A 312 53.49 -22.73 5.89
CA TYR A 312 54.59 -22.80 4.91
C TYR A 312 54.94 -21.46 4.26
N ARG A 313 54.00 -20.51 4.20
CA ARG A 313 54.17 -19.13 3.67
C ARG A 313 54.81 -19.03 2.28
N THR A 314 54.51 -19.96 1.38
CA THR A 314 54.99 -19.96 -0.01
C THR A 314 53.97 -19.35 -0.97
N GLU A 315 54.43 -18.87 -2.13
CA GLU A 315 53.58 -18.31 -3.20
C GLU A 315 52.53 -19.31 -3.68
N GLU A 316 52.92 -20.57 -3.87
CA GLU A 316 52.00 -21.67 -4.23
C GLU A 316 50.87 -21.87 -3.19
N THR A 317 51.20 -21.80 -1.89
CA THR A 317 50.17 -21.93 -0.84
C THR A 317 49.27 -20.70 -0.74
N TRP A 318 49.75 -19.51 -1.12
CA TRP A 318 48.96 -18.28 -1.21
C TRP A 318 47.98 -18.32 -2.38
N GLU A 319 48.44 -18.74 -3.57
CA GLU A 319 47.57 -18.89 -4.75
C GLU A 319 46.48 -19.93 -4.53
N ALA A 320 46.81 -21.07 -3.92
CA ALA A 320 45.83 -22.09 -3.55
C ALA A 320 44.76 -21.55 -2.57
N TYR A 321 45.16 -20.79 -1.55
CA TYR A 321 44.23 -20.14 -0.62
C TYR A 321 43.35 -19.10 -1.33
N ARG A 322 43.95 -18.23 -2.18
CA ARG A 322 43.22 -17.19 -2.94
C ARG A 322 42.18 -17.79 -3.87
N ALA A 323 42.54 -18.87 -4.60
CA ALA A 323 41.61 -19.60 -5.45
C ALA A 323 40.44 -20.18 -4.64
N ALA A 324 40.71 -20.82 -3.49
CA ALA A 324 39.66 -21.38 -2.63
C ALA A 324 38.81 -20.30 -1.92
N ARG A 325 39.37 -19.13 -1.58
CA ARG A 325 38.63 -17.97 -1.07
C ARG A 325 37.65 -17.46 -2.12
N ASN A 326 38.12 -17.26 -3.35
CA ASN A 326 37.30 -16.77 -4.46
C ASN A 326 36.20 -17.77 -4.80
N ASP A 327 36.53 -19.07 -4.77
CA ASP A 327 35.56 -20.13 -4.97
C ASP A 327 34.49 -20.17 -3.86
N LYS A 328 34.91 -20.07 -2.59
CA LYS A 328 34.00 -19.91 -1.43
C LYS A 328 33.06 -18.72 -1.61
N GLY A 329 33.58 -17.54 -1.97
CA GLY A 329 32.76 -16.34 -2.22
C GLY A 329 31.74 -16.58 -3.33
N ARG A 330 32.18 -17.18 -4.44
CA ARG A 330 31.33 -17.54 -5.59
C ARG A 330 30.24 -18.55 -5.22
N VAL A 331 30.57 -19.61 -4.47
CA VAL A 331 29.63 -20.66 -4.03
C VAL A 331 28.58 -20.08 -3.08
N ILE A 332 28.99 -19.28 -2.08
CA ILE A 332 28.07 -18.63 -1.15
C ILE A 332 27.15 -17.65 -1.89
N LYS A 333 27.70 -16.81 -2.77
CA LYS A 333 26.91 -15.87 -3.58
C LYS A 333 25.93 -16.61 -4.50
N LYS A 334 26.34 -17.75 -5.09
CA LYS A 334 25.46 -18.63 -5.87
C LYS A 334 24.33 -19.20 -5.00
N ALA A 335 24.63 -19.77 -3.85
CA ALA A 335 23.65 -20.39 -2.95
C ALA A 335 22.64 -19.37 -2.38
N LEU A 336 23.10 -18.20 -1.92
CA LEU A 336 22.23 -17.13 -1.44
C LEU A 336 21.32 -16.60 -2.54
N ARG A 337 21.86 -16.40 -3.75
CA ARG A 337 21.08 -15.99 -4.93
C ARG A 337 20.05 -17.04 -5.30
N GLN A 338 20.42 -18.32 -5.27
CA GLN A 338 19.53 -19.43 -5.61
C GLN A 338 18.39 -19.56 -4.58
N ASN A 339 18.70 -19.56 -3.29
CA ASN A 339 17.69 -19.56 -2.22
C ASN A 339 16.77 -18.33 -2.29
N HIS A 340 17.27 -17.15 -2.65
CA HIS A 340 16.42 -15.98 -2.88
C HIS A 340 15.44 -16.22 -4.06
N ARG A 341 15.94 -16.76 -5.17
CA ARG A 341 15.14 -17.07 -6.36
C ARG A 341 14.06 -18.09 -6.05
N GLU A 342 14.43 -19.19 -5.41
CA GLU A 342 13.53 -20.26 -5.01
C GLU A 342 12.44 -19.74 -4.08
N LYS A 343 12.79 -18.92 -3.07
CA LYS A 343 11.79 -18.30 -2.19
C LYS A 343 10.85 -17.34 -2.91
N VAL A 344 11.35 -16.58 -3.88
CA VAL A 344 10.53 -15.70 -4.71
C VAL A 344 9.55 -16.51 -5.55
N GLU A 345 10.01 -17.61 -6.13
CA GLU A 345 9.20 -18.50 -6.96
C GLU A 345 8.19 -19.30 -6.14
N GLU A 346 8.56 -19.83 -4.98
CA GLU A 346 7.69 -20.48 -4.00
C GLU A 346 6.62 -19.50 -3.48
N ALA A 347 7.04 -18.29 -3.07
CA ALA A 347 6.12 -17.26 -2.58
C ALA A 347 5.15 -16.78 -3.67
N ALA A 348 5.47 -16.92 -4.94
CA ALA A 348 4.59 -16.57 -6.05
C ALA A 348 3.45 -17.59 -6.27
N GLN A 349 3.52 -18.78 -5.67
CA GLN A 349 2.52 -19.83 -5.82
C GLN A 349 1.22 -19.55 -5.04
N SER A 350 1.28 -18.72 -3.99
CA SER A 350 0.09 -18.31 -3.22
C SER A 350 -0.21 -16.82 -3.36
N PRO A 351 -1.49 -16.42 -3.60
CA PRO A 351 -1.87 -15.01 -3.69
C PRO A 351 -1.51 -14.20 -2.44
N ALA A 352 -1.66 -14.77 -1.24
CA ALA A 352 -1.38 -14.06 0.01
C ALA A 352 0.12 -13.79 0.21
N THR A 353 0.97 -14.75 -0.15
CA THR A 353 2.43 -14.61 -0.08
C THR A 353 2.96 -13.68 -1.17
N LEU A 354 2.34 -13.67 -2.36
CA LEU A 354 2.67 -12.75 -3.46
C LEU A 354 2.54 -11.27 -3.03
N TRP A 355 1.45 -10.90 -2.35
CA TRP A 355 1.29 -9.52 -1.86
C TRP A 355 2.28 -9.17 -0.73
N ARG A 356 2.61 -10.13 0.13
CA ARG A 356 3.66 -9.96 1.14
C ARG A 356 5.02 -9.74 0.49
N LEU A 357 5.34 -10.48 -0.56
CA LEU A 357 6.57 -10.37 -1.33
C LEU A 357 6.68 -9.00 -2.00
N ALA A 358 5.59 -8.51 -2.62
CA ALA A 358 5.54 -7.17 -3.20
C ALA A 358 5.76 -6.06 -2.15
N LYS A 359 5.17 -6.22 -0.96
CA LYS A 359 5.37 -5.31 0.18
C LYS A 359 6.83 -5.34 0.65
N TRP A 360 7.42 -6.53 0.78
CA TRP A 360 8.82 -6.70 1.14
C TRP A 360 9.74 -6.02 0.13
N ALA A 361 9.60 -6.28 -1.17
CA ALA A 361 10.48 -5.73 -2.20
C ALA A 361 10.51 -4.19 -2.21
N ARG A 362 9.36 -3.56 -1.95
CA ARG A 362 9.26 -2.09 -1.86
C ARG A 362 9.93 -1.51 -0.61
N ASN A 363 9.95 -2.28 0.47
CA ASN A 363 10.43 -1.85 1.78
C ASN A 363 11.80 -2.46 2.13
N ARG A 364 12.43 -3.20 1.22
CA ARG A 364 13.67 -3.96 1.48
C ARG A 364 14.86 -3.09 1.90
N HIS A 365 14.88 -1.82 1.44
CA HIS A 365 15.89 -0.82 1.83
C HIS A 365 15.39 0.10 2.96
N SER A 366 14.15 -0.08 3.41
CA SER A 366 13.57 0.62 4.55
C SER A 366 13.67 -0.32 5.75
N GLN A 367 14.88 -0.45 6.28
CA GLN A 367 15.09 -1.16 7.53
C GLN A 367 14.35 -0.40 8.63
N THR A 368 13.52 -1.09 9.40
CA THR A 368 13.08 -0.61 10.71
C THR A 368 14.15 -1.06 11.70
N PRO A 369 14.92 -0.16 12.30
CA PRO A 369 15.89 -0.54 13.33
C PRO A 369 15.17 -1.23 14.47
N ASN A 370 15.81 -2.25 15.07
CA ASN A 370 15.24 -2.99 16.20
C ASN A 370 15.34 -2.23 17.53
N VAL A 371 16.11 -1.14 17.56
CA VAL A 371 16.38 -0.34 18.77
C VAL A 371 16.03 1.12 18.50
N THR A 372 15.46 1.78 19.49
CA THR A 372 15.19 3.22 19.46
C THR A 372 16.47 3.96 19.89
N PRO A 373 16.96 4.97 19.13
CA PRO A 373 18.10 5.78 19.57
C PRO A 373 17.80 6.48 20.90
N ALA A 374 18.82 7.07 21.52
CA ALA A 374 18.60 7.98 22.66
C ALA A 374 17.54 9.03 22.27
N LEU A 375 16.55 9.22 23.13
CA LEU A 375 15.48 10.18 22.90
C LEU A 375 15.80 11.47 23.63
N VAL A 376 15.64 12.61 22.96
CA VAL A 376 15.89 13.93 23.56
C VAL A 376 14.57 14.54 23.97
N ASP A 377 14.47 14.94 25.24
CA ASP A 377 13.34 15.74 25.71
C ASP A 377 13.37 17.12 25.01
N PRO A 378 12.31 17.50 24.28
CA PRO A 378 12.31 18.74 23.51
C PRO A 378 12.41 19.99 24.39
N THR A 379 11.95 19.91 25.64
CA THR A 379 11.86 21.01 26.61
C THR A 379 13.12 21.10 27.46
N THR A 380 13.54 19.99 28.08
CA THR A 380 14.67 19.98 29.03
C THR A 380 16.02 19.71 28.37
N LYS A 381 16.01 19.26 27.11
CA LYS A 381 17.20 18.78 26.36
C LYS A 381 17.91 17.57 26.99
N GLN A 382 17.34 16.97 28.03
CA GLN A 382 17.88 15.75 28.64
C GLN A 382 17.72 14.55 27.71
N GLN A 383 18.69 13.63 27.77
CA GLN A 383 18.70 12.42 26.97
C GLN A 383 18.16 11.23 27.77
N ALA A 384 17.19 10.52 27.19
CA ALA A 384 16.68 9.24 27.67
C ALA A 384 17.38 8.11 26.91
N ILE A 385 18.22 7.35 27.62
CA ILE A 385 19.13 6.35 27.04
C ILE A 385 18.62 4.94 27.31
N THR A 386 18.18 4.67 28.54
CA THR A 386 17.68 3.34 28.90
C THR A 386 16.27 3.11 28.35
N PRO A 387 15.85 1.87 28.07
CA PRO A 387 14.48 1.58 27.64
C PRO A 387 13.40 2.10 28.62
N SER A 388 13.71 2.15 29.92
CA SER A 388 12.82 2.69 30.95
C SER A 388 12.68 4.21 30.86
N GLU A 389 13.80 4.94 30.75
CA GLU A 389 13.79 6.39 30.54
C GLU A 389 13.08 6.77 29.24
N LYS A 390 13.36 6.03 28.15
CA LYS A 390 12.71 6.21 26.85
C LYS A 390 11.21 6.00 26.97
N ALA A 391 10.80 4.95 27.68
CA ALA A 391 9.39 4.67 27.90
C ALA A 391 8.69 5.81 28.66
N GLU A 392 9.33 6.35 29.70
CA GLU A 392 8.78 7.46 30.48
C GLU A 392 8.70 8.76 29.68
N LEU A 393 9.71 9.09 28.88
CA LEU A 393 9.69 10.27 28.00
C LEU A 393 8.61 10.15 26.92
N LEU A 394 8.46 8.96 26.32
CA LEU A 394 7.41 8.69 25.35
C LEU A 394 6.03 8.73 25.99
N ARG A 395 5.88 8.23 27.23
CA ARG A 395 4.63 8.33 28.00
C ARG A 395 4.23 9.80 28.15
N LYS A 396 5.14 10.66 28.63
CA LYS A 396 4.90 12.10 28.76
C LYS A 396 4.57 12.78 27.42
N THR A 397 5.20 12.33 26.34
CA THR A 397 4.97 12.90 25.00
C THR A 397 3.63 12.48 24.40
N PHE A 398 3.25 11.22 24.54
CA PHE A 398 2.06 10.64 23.91
C PHE A 398 0.78 10.88 24.71
N PHE A 399 0.90 11.00 26.03
CA PHE A 399 -0.23 11.19 26.93
C PHE A 399 0.03 12.41 27.83
N PRO A 400 0.09 13.62 27.24
CA PRO A 400 0.28 14.84 28.02
C PRO A 400 -0.97 15.13 28.86
N VAL A 401 -0.79 15.97 29.88
CA VAL A 401 -1.92 16.56 30.62
C VAL A 401 -2.72 17.42 29.64
N PRO A 402 -4.07 17.34 29.59
CA PRO A 402 -4.86 18.14 28.69
C PRO A 402 -4.69 19.62 29.01
N PRO A 403 -4.83 20.50 28.01
CA PRO A 403 -5.06 21.91 28.26
C PRO A 403 -6.31 22.11 29.10
N ASP A 404 -6.33 23.19 29.89
CA ASP A 404 -7.55 23.67 30.52
C ASP A 404 -8.62 23.88 29.45
N THR A 405 -9.82 23.38 29.75
CA THR A 405 -10.94 23.38 28.80
C THR A 405 -12.06 24.22 29.36
N ASP A 406 -12.54 25.17 28.57
CA ASP A 406 -13.78 25.87 28.88
C ASP A 406 -14.96 24.89 28.72
N ILE A 407 -15.66 24.65 29.83
CA ILE A 407 -16.81 23.73 29.95
C ILE A 407 -18.05 24.42 30.52
N GLU A 408 -18.04 25.75 30.64
CA GLU A 408 -19.16 26.51 31.25
C GLU A 408 -20.48 26.28 30.51
N ASP A 409 -20.42 26.09 29.19
CA ASP A 409 -21.58 25.81 28.34
C ASP A 409 -22.15 24.38 28.52
N ILE A 410 -21.46 23.48 29.24
CA ILE A 410 -21.89 22.09 29.44
C ILE A 410 -22.89 21.96 30.59
N GLU A 411 -22.67 22.69 31.70
CA GLU A 411 -23.37 22.45 32.97
C GLU A 411 -24.89 22.67 32.89
N ASN A 412 -25.34 23.58 32.02
CA ASN A 412 -26.77 23.91 31.83
C ASN A 412 -27.27 23.63 30.40
N ALA A 413 -26.58 22.76 29.66
CA ALA A 413 -26.94 22.46 28.28
C ALA A 413 -28.26 21.66 28.18
N ASN A 414 -29.20 22.16 27.41
CA ASN A 414 -30.39 21.41 27.00
C ASN A 414 -30.12 20.63 25.72
N TYR A 415 -30.34 19.32 25.77
CA TYR A 415 -30.09 18.43 24.64
C TYR A 415 -31.37 18.07 23.89
N PRO A 416 -31.32 17.89 22.56
CA PRO A 416 -32.45 17.38 21.79
C PRO A 416 -32.83 15.95 22.20
N ALA A 417 -34.05 15.54 21.88
CA ALA A 417 -34.52 14.18 22.13
C ALA A 417 -33.57 13.14 21.48
N PRO A 418 -33.11 12.13 22.23
CA PRO A 418 -32.15 11.15 21.73
C PRO A 418 -32.80 10.19 20.72
N THR A 419 -31.98 9.64 19.85
CA THR A 419 -32.39 8.56 18.93
C THR A 419 -32.25 7.22 19.65
N ASP A 420 -33.36 6.47 19.75
CA ASP A 420 -33.33 5.16 20.41
C ASP A 420 -32.60 4.11 19.56
N MET A 421 -31.94 3.17 20.25
CA MET A 421 -31.29 2.02 19.66
C MET A 421 -31.81 0.74 20.31
N PRO A 422 -32.23 -0.27 19.51
CA PRO A 422 -32.68 -1.54 20.07
C PRO A 422 -31.49 -2.31 20.68
N PRO A 423 -31.75 -3.37 21.47
CA PRO A 423 -30.70 -4.24 21.98
C PRO A 423 -29.75 -4.77 20.89
N ILE A 424 -28.50 -5.06 21.24
CA ILE A 424 -27.52 -5.74 20.38
C ILE A 424 -28.02 -7.14 20.06
N THR A 425 -28.06 -7.46 18.77
CA THR A 425 -28.46 -8.79 18.28
C THR A 425 -27.26 -9.74 18.24
N THR A 426 -27.51 -11.05 18.35
CA THR A 426 -26.46 -12.07 18.20
C THR A 426 -25.80 -12.00 16.82
N ARG A 427 -26.59 -11.69 15.77
CA ARG A 427 -26.10 -11.56 14.40
C ARG A 427 -25.07 -10.43 14.25
N GLU A 428 -25.27 -9.30 14.91
CA GLU A 428 -24.28 -8.20 14.90
C GLU A 428 -22.92 -8.65 15.47
N ILE A 429 -22.93 -9.49 16.49
CA ILE A 429 -21.71 -10.03 17.12
C ILE A 429 -21.05 -11.06 16.23
N GLU A 430 -21.81 -12.00 15.66
CA GLU A 430 -21.30 -12.97 14.69
C GLU A 430 -20.63 -12.28 13.50
N GLU A 431 -21.31 -11.29 12.90
CA GLU A 431 -20.77 -10.51 11.79
C GLU A 431 -19.48 -9.79 12.18
N ALA A 432 -19.41 -9.18 13.37
CA ALA A 432 -18.22 -8.50 13.83
C ALA A 432 -17.02 -9.46 14.06
N ILE A 433 -17.27 -10.69 14.52
CA ILE A 433 -16.24 -11.73 14.68
C ILE A 433 -15.76 -12.25 13.32
N GLU A 434 -16.68 -12.51 12.39
CA GLU A 434 -16.39 -13.00 11.04
C GLU A 434 -15.58 -11.98 10.21
N GLU A 435 -15.93 -10.70 10.31
CA GLU A 435 -15.24 -9.62 9.57
C GLU A 435 -13.85 -9.30 10.13
N ALA A 436 -13.52 -9.73 11.35
CA ALA A 436 -12.24 -9.47 11.99
C ALA A 436 -11.08 -10.25 11.34
N ALA A 437 -9.97 -9.58 11.03
CA ALA A 437 -8.80 -10.26 10.45
C ALA A 437 -8.17 -11.25 11.46
N PRO A 438 -7.97 -12.53 11.10
CA PRO A 438 -7.77 -13.62 12.06
C PRO A 438 -6.48 -13.51 12.89
N LEU A 439 -5.37 -13.14 12.27
CA LEU A 439 -4.02 -13.19 12.88
C LEU A 439 -3.46 -11.78 13.20
N LYS A 440 -4.34 -10.84 13.57
CA LYS A 440 -3.91 -9.54 14.12
C LYS A 440 -3.31 -9.74 15.52
N ALA A 441 -2.37 -8.87 15.88
CA ALA A 441 -1.75 -8.88 17.20
C ALA A 441 -2.84 -8.68 18.27
N PRO A 442 -2.91 -9.55 19.29
CA PRO A 442 -3.89 -9.45 20.38
C PRO A 442 -3.49 -8.37 21.40
N GLY A 443 -4.40 -8.04 22.30
CA GLY A 443 -4.11 -7.24 23.50
C GLY A 443 -3.40 -8.06 24.59
N PRO A 444 -3.34 -7.53 25.83
CA PRO A 444 -2.70 -8.18 26.98
C PRO A 444 -3.14 -9.63 27.25
N ASP A 445 -4.39 -9.99 26.95
CA ASP A 445 -4.90 -11.36 27.16
C ASP A 445 -4.33 -12.41 26.20
N GLY A 446 -3.68 -11.98 25.11
CA GLY A 446 -3.11 -12.87 24.10
C GLY A 446 -4.14 -13.65 23.28
N ILE A 447 -5.44 -13.32 23.35
CA ILE A 447 -6.53 -13.94 22.59
C ILE A 447 -6.62 -13.29 21.21
N THR A 448 -6.44 -14.09 20.15
CA THR A 448 -6.51 -13.58 18.76
C THR A 448 -7.93 -13.64 18.19
N ASN A 449 -8.19 -12.87 17.14
CA ASN A 449 -9.46 -12.96 16.40
C ASN A 449 -9.73 -14.36 15.85
N LYS A 450 -8.69 -15.12 15.46
CA LYS A 450 -8.82 -16.52 15.03
C LYS A 450 -9.39 -17.41 16.15
N ALA A 451 -9.00 -17.18 17.41
CA ALA A 451 -9.58 -17.89 18.54
C ALA A 451 -11.07 -17.55 18.71
N LEU A 452 -11.45 -16.27 18.60
CA LEU A 452 -12.85 -15.84 18.66
C LEU A 452 -13.70 -16.42 17.51
N GLN A 453 -13.14 -16.51 16.31
CA GLN A 453 -13.83 -17.09 15.15
C GLN A 453 -14.18 -18.56 15.34
N ILE A 454 -13.28 -19.34 15.93
CA ILE A 454 -13.52 -20.75 16.23
C ILE A 454 -14.47 -20.90 17.42
N ALA A 455 -14.31 -20.04 18.44
CA ALA A 455 -15.17 -20.02 19.62
C ALA A 455 -16.60 -19.52 19.32
N SER A 456 -16.80 -18.79 18.22
CA SER A 456 -18.02 -18.05 17.88
C SER A 456 -19.33 -18.84 18.11
N PRO A 457 -19.46 -20.11 17.64
CA PRO A 457 -20.69 -20.89 17.85
C PRO A 457 -21.09 -21.05 19.32
N TRP A 458 -20.10 -21.07 20.22
CA TRP A 458 -20.27 -21.33 21.65
C TRP A 458 -20.35 -20.03 22.47
N ILE A 459 -19.64 -18.97 22.07
CA ILE A 459 -19.55 -17.74 22.85
C ILE A 459 -20.51 -16.64 22.40
N LYS A 460 -21.06 -16.70 21.18
CA LYS A 460 -21.90 -15.61 20.63
C LYS A 460 -23.04 -15.19 21.54
N HIS A 461 -23.76 -16.14 22.14
CA HIS A 461 -24.87 -15.85 23.05
C HIS A 461 -24.41 -15.28 24.41
N HIS A 462 -23.23 -15.70 24.88
CA HIS A 462 -22.60 -15.09 26.06
C HIS A 462 -22.26 -13.63 25.78
N LEU A 463 -21.58 -13.36 24.66
CA LEU A 463 -21.23 -12.01 24.26
C LEU A 463 -22.47 -11.13 24.04
N THR A 464 -23.56 -11.66 23.45
CA THR A 464 -24.83 -10.93 23.33
C THR A 464 -25.37 -10.47 24.68
N LYS A 465 -25.38 -11.36 25.68
CA LYS A 465 -25.84 -11.03 27.03
C LYS A 465 -24.91 -10.02 27.72
N ILE A 466 -23.61 -10.24 27.64
CA ILE A 466 -22.57 -9.35 28.20
C ILE A 466 -22.68 -7.95 27.60
N PHE A 467 -22.72 -7.82 26.27
CA PHE A 467 -22.71 -6.51 25.61
C PHE A 467 -24.01 -5.73 25.86
N ASN A 468 -25.17 -6.40 25.87
CA ASN A 468 -26.44 -5.74 26.21
C ASN A 468 -26.50 -5.27 27.67
N GLN A 469 -25.97 -6.07 28.61
CA GLN A 469 -25.90 -5.69 30.02
C GLN A 469 -24.90 -4.55 30.23
N SER A 470 -23.76 -4.61 29.55
CA SER A 470 -22.76 -3.55 29.51
C SER A 470 -23.37 -2.21 29.07
N LEU A 471 -24.15 -2.20 27.97
CA LEU A 471 -24.88 -1.00 27.54
C LEU A 471 -25.95 -0.56 28.54
N THR A 472 -26.75 -1.49 29.05
CA THR A 472 -27.83 -1.17 30.02
C THR A 472 -27.27 -0.52 31.28
N LEU A 473 -26.10 -0.99 31.75
CA LEU A 473 -25.41 -0.46 32.91
C LEU A 473 -24.59 0.81 32.61
N GLY A 474 -24.48 1.22 31.34
CA GLY A 474 -23.59 2.31 30.91
C GLY A 474 -22.13 2.05 31.28
N TYR A 475 -21.68 0.79 31.22
CA TYR A 475 -20.41 0.35 31.80
C TYR A 475 -19.64 -0.56 30.83
N TYR A 476 -18.43 -0.17 30.46
CA TYR A 476 -17.51 -0.97 29.64
C TYR A 476 -16.67 -1.88 30.54
N PRO A 477 -16.72 -3.22 30.44
CA PRO A 477 -16.04 -4.13 31.39
C PRO A 477 -14.55 -3.84 31.61
N GLU A 478 -14.06 -4.07 32.83
CA GLU A 478 -12.68 -3.74 33.23
C GLU A 478 -11.64 -4.50 32.39
N HIS A 479 -11.88 -5.79 32.12
CA HIS A 479 -11.03 -6.60 31.24
C HIS A 479 -10.83 -5.95 29.86
N PHE A 480 -11.80 -5.19 29.36
CA PHE A 480 -11.71 -4.55 28.04
C PHE A 480 -10.96 -3.21 28.06
N ARG A 481 -10.69 -2.63 29.24
CA ARG A 481 -10.02 -1.32 29.41
C ARG A 481 -8.49 -1.40 29.47
N GLN A 482 -7.95 -2.61 29.43
CA GLN A 482 -6.53 -2.88 29.47
C GLN A 482 -5.95 -2.95 28.04
N SER A 483 -4.76 -2.38 27.85
CA SER A 483 -4.07 -2.43 26.57
C SER A 483 -2.55 -2.47 26.71
N THR A 484 -1.86 -2.84 25.63
CA THR A 484 -0.41 -2.65 25.50
C THR A 484 -0.15 -1.65 24.39
N THR A 485 0.41 -0.49 24.72
CA THR A 485 0.79 0.54 23.74
C THR A 485 2.15 0.19 23.15
N VAL A 486 2.17 -0.17 21.87
CA VAL A 486 3.40 -0.44 21.12
C VAL A 486 3.86 0.83 20.40
N VAL A 487 5.15 1.14 20.52
CA VAL A 487 5.75 2.33 19.92
C VAL A 487 6.26 2.00 18.51
N LEU A 488 5.72 2.67 17.49
CA LEU A 488 6.10 2.46 16.09
C LEU A 488 6.71 3.73 15.49
N ARG A 489 7.86 3.60 14.81
CA ARG A 489 8.48 4.71 14.05
C ARG A 489 7.54 5.23 12.95
N LYS A 490 7.40 6.55 12.86
CA LYS A 490 6.79 7.22 11.70
C LYS A 490 7.79 7.11 10.54
N PRO A 491 7.41 6.55 9.38
CA PRO A 491 8.34 6.40 8.28
C PRO A 491 8.78 7.74 7.69
N GLY A 492 10.05 7.85 7.28
CA GLY A 492 10.60 9.00 6.56
C GLY A 492 10.74 10.27 7.41
N LYS A 493 11.01 10.13 8.71
CA LYS A 493 11.45 11.24 9.55
C LYS A 493 12.96 11.40 9.45
N ASP A 494 13.40 12.66 9.43
CA ASP A 494 14.82 13.02 9.30
C ASP A 494 15.57 12.76 10.62
N ASN A 495 14.90 12.98 11.76
CA ASN A 495 15.46 12.76 13.09
C ASN A 495 14.56 11.87 13.95
N TYR A 496 15.09 10.71 14.37
CA TYR A 496 14.41 9.74 15.24
C TYR A 496 14.81 9.83 16.72
N THR A 497 15.64 10.80 17.13
CA THR A 497 15.85 11.13 18.55
C THR A 497 14.68 11.92 19.14
N VAL A 498 13.80 12.45 18.28
CA VAL A 498 12.61 13.21 18.69
C VAL A 498 11.45 12.26 19.02
N PRO A 499 10.88 12.28 20.23
CA PRO A 499 9.74 11.42 20.62
C PRO A 499 8.52 11.51 19.68
N LYS A 500 8.24 12.69 19.11
CA LYS A 500 7.17 12.90 18.12
C LYS A 500 7.42 12.19 16.77
N ALA A 501 8.60 11.62 16.53
CA ALA A 501 8.90 10.76 15.38
C ALA A 501 8.28 9.36 15.50
N TYR A 502 7.62 9.04 16.61
CA TYR A 502 6.99 7.74 16.88
C TYR A 502 5.46 7.88 17.01
N ARG A 503 4.74 6.76 16.88
CA ARG A 503 3.29 6.63 17.07
C ARG A 503 3.00 5.61 18.16
N PRO A 504 2.13 5.94 19.14
CA PRO A 504 1.58 4.95 20.05
C PRO A 504 0.46 4.16 19.37
N ILE A 505 0.53 2.84 19.36
CA ILE A 505 -0.58 1.98 18.92
C ILE A 505 -1.03 1.10 20.08
N ALA A 506 -2.28 1.29 20.52
CA ALA A 506 -2.88 0.50 21.57
C ALA A 506 -3.33 -0.87 21.05
N LEU A 507 -2.73 -1.94 21.55
CA LEU A 507 -3.20 -3.30 21.38
C LEU A 507 -4.27 -3.59 22.44
N LEU A 508 -5.54 -3.46 22.03
CA LEU A 508 -6.72 -3.71 22.86
C LEU A 508 -7.13 -5.20 22.85
N ASN A 509 -7.75 -5.66 23.94
CA ASN A 509 -8.30 -7.02 24.04
C ASN A 509 -9.38 -7.26 22.98
N THR A 510 -9.25 -8.38 22.26
CA THR A 510 -9.99 -8.62 21.01
C THR A 510 -11.50 -8.69 21.22
N THR A 511 -11.97 -9.26 22.32
CA THR A 511 -13.40 -9.32 22.68
C THR A 511 -14.00 -7.92 22.85
N GLY A 512 -13.30 -7.01 23.53
CA GLY A 512 -13.73 -5.61 23.68
C GLY A 512 -13.85 -4.92 22.33
N LYS A 513 -12.89 -5.16 21.42
CA LYS A 513 -12.94 -4.64 20.05
C LYS A 513 -14.15 -5.10 19.25
N ILE A 514 -14.68 -6.31 19.52
CA ILE A 514 -15.93 -6.77 18.89
C ILE A 514 -17.09 -5.87 19.34
N MET A 515 -17.19 -5.57 20.63
CA MET A 515 -18.21 -4.64 21.14
C MET A 515 -18.04 -3.24 20.54
N GLU A 516 -16.81 -2.71 20.56
CA GLU A 516 -16.48 -1.42 19.94
C GLU A 516 -16.89 -1.38 18.46
N ALA A 517 -16.65 -2.46 17.69
CA ALA A 517 -17.02 -2.54 16.28
C ALA A 517 -18.54 -2.50 16.07
N VAL A 518 -19.32 -3.18 16.92
CA VAL A 518 -20.79 -3.15 16.88
C VAL A 518 -21.30 -1.73 17.15
N ILE A 519 -20.83 -1.08 18.21
CA ILE A 519 -21.25 0.29 18.55
C ILE A 519 -20.81 1.28 17.47
N ALA A 520 -19.59 1.17 16.95
CA ALA A 520 -19.10 2.03 15.87
C ALA A 520 -19.98 1.92 14.61
N LYS A 521 -20.40 0.70 14.24
CA LYS A 521 -21.30 0.47 13.10
C LYS A 521 -22.68 1.09 13.33
N ARG A 522 -23.21 1.04 14.56
CA ARG A 522 -24.48 1.68 14.94
C ARG A 522 -24.40 3.21 14.92
N LEU A 523 -23.38 3.80 15.54
CA LEU A 523 -23.16 5.25 15.50
C LEU A 523 -22.96 5.76 14.07
N SER A 524 -22.21 5.01 13.25
CA SER A 524 -22.04 5.34 11.84
C SER A 524 -23.36 5.26 11.07
N TYR A 525 -24.25 4.30 11.38
CA TYR A 525 -25.58 4.24 10.77
C TYR A 525 -26.42 5.45 11.16
N LEU A 526 -26.46 5.82 12.45
CA LEU A 526 -27.21 6.98 12.94
C LEU A 526 -26.68 8.28 12.33
N ALA A 527 -25.36 8.44 12.25
CA ALA A 527 -24.72 9.62 11.69
C ALA A 527 -25.12 9.88 10.23
N GLU A 528 -25.17 8.83 9.40
CA GLU A 528 -25.57 8.96 7.99
C GLU A 528 -27.10 9.01 7.82
N THR A 529 -27.89 8.35 8.67
CA THR A 529 -29.36 8.27 8.52
C THR A 529 -30.06 9.52 9.02
N HIS A 530 -29.52 10.14 10.09
CA HIS A 530 -30.10 11.32 10.73
C HIS A 530 -29.27 12.60 10.51
N ASN A 531 -28.29 12.57 9.59
CA ASN A 531 -27.42 13.71 9.26
C ASN A 531 -26.77 14.35 10.48
N LEU A 532 -26.23 13.53 11.40
CA LEU A 532 -25.68 14.02 12.68
C LEU A 532 -24.28 14.65 12.55
N LEU A 533 -23.67 14.57 11.38
CA LEU A 533 -22.32 15.06 11.08
C LEU A 533 -22.34 15.90 9.80
N PRO A 534 -21.58 17.00 9.71
CA PRO A 534 -21.52 17.86 8.52
C PRO A 534 -21.21 17.09 7.24
N ASP A 535 -21.85 17.45 6.13
CA ASP A 535 -21.64 16.77 4.85
C ASP A 535 -20.24 16.96 4.28
N THR A 536 -19.55 18.00 4.70
CA THR A 536 -18.16 18.28 4.30
C THR A 536 -17.12 17.61 5.22
N HIS A 537 -17.55 16.95 6.30
CA HIS A 537 -16.69 16.07 7.10
C HIS A 537 -16.75 14.66 6.51
N MET A 538 -15.72 14.28 5.76
CA MET A 538 -15.76 13.12 4.85
C MET A 538 -14.87 11.96 5.26
N GLY A 539 -13.83 12.20 6.06
CA GLY A 539 -12.89 11.16 6.48
C GLY A 539 -13.56 10.05 7.30
N GLY A 540 -13.19 8.79 7.08
CA GLY A 540 -13.71 7.65 7.87
C GLY A 540 -15.18 7.25 7.62
N ARG A 541 -15.91 7.99 6.77
CA ARG A 541 -17.33 7.76 6.49
C ARG A 541 -17.57 6.89 5.25
N LYS A 542 -18.67 6.16 5.23
CA LYS A 542 -19.02 5.26 4.10
C LYS A 542 -19.36 6.06 2.85
N LEU A 543 -18.98 5.51 1.69
CA LEU A 543 -19.17 6.10 0.36
C LEU A 543 -18.47 7.46 0.10
N ARG A 544 -17.81 8.04 1.10
CA ARG A 544 -16.99 9.24 0.97
C ARG A 544 -15.52 8.87 0.78
N SER A 545 -14.75 9.72 0.11
CA SER A 545 -13.33 9.47 -0.16
C SER A 545 -12.56 10.77 -0.26
N THR A 546 -11.22 10.70 -0.25
CA THR A 546 -10.36 11.88 -0.44
C THR A 546 -10.72 12.67 -1.70
N GLU A 547 -11.06 11.99 -2.79
CA GLU A 547 -11.50 12.64 -4.04
C GLU A 547 -12.79 13.47 -3.91
N HIS A 548 -13.70 13.16 -2.98
CA HIS A 548 -14.89 14.02 -2.76
C HIS A 548 -14.47 15.39 -2.20
N ALA A 549 -13.61 15.39 -1.18
CA ALA A 549 -13.09 16.62 -0.58
C ALA A 549 -12.23 17.41 -1.58
N LEU A 550 -11.37 16.71 -2.34
CA LEU A 550 -10.55 17.34 -3.39
C LEU A 550 -11.40 18.00 -4.47
N HIS A 551 -12.43 17.31 -5.00
CA HIS A 551 -13.28 17.88 -6.04
C HIS A 551 -14.18 19.01 -5.52
N LEU A 552 -14.60 18.99 -4.25
CA LEU A 552 -15.33 20.11 -3.64
C LEU A 552 -14.47 21.38 -3.66
N ILE A 553 -13.23 21.30 -3.16
CA ILE A 553 -12.29 22.43 -3.14
C ILE A 553 -11.95 22.88 -4.57
N ILE A 554 -11.61 21.95 -5.47
CA ILE A 554 -11.23 22.27 -6.85
C ILE A 554 -12.40 22.92 -7.60
N ASP A 555 -13.62 22.41 -7.49
CA ASP A 555 -14.75 23.01 -8.20
C ASP A 555 -15.03 24.44 -7.71
N LYS A 556 -14.96 24.70 -6.40
CA LYS A 556 -15.08 26.06 -5.85
C LYS A 556 -13.98 27.01 -6.33
N ILE A 557 -12.73 26.53 -6.46
CA ILE A 557 -11.64 27.32 -7.07
C ILE A 557 -11.98 27.68 -8.53
N TYR A 558 -12.49 26.73 -9.31
CA TYR A 558 -12.88 26.99 -10.71
C TYR A 558 -14.08 27.92 -10.83
N ASP A 559 -15.07 27.79 -9.95
CA ASP A 559 -16.23 28.68 -9.91
C ASP A 559 -15.78 30.11 -9.55
N ALA A 560 -14.92 30.29 -8.54
CA ALA A 560 -14.31 31.60 -8.22
C ALA A 560 -13.58 32.23 -9.42
N TRP A 561 -12.79 31.44 -10.16
CA TRP A 561 -12.09 31.92 -11.36
C TRP A 561 -13.00 32.30 -12.54
N ASN A 562 -14.27 31.88 -12.52
CA ASN A 562 -15.26 32.13 -13.57
C ASN A 562 -16.27 33.23 -13.18
N THR A 563 -16.25 33.70 -11.93
CA THR A 563 -17.11 34.78 -11.44
C THR A 563 -16.49 36.14 -11.75
N GLY A 564 -17.29 37.05 -12.34
CA GLY A 564 -16.88 38.42 -12.63
C GLY A 564 -15.61 38.53 -13.48
N SER A 565 -14.63 39.30 -12.99
CA SER A 565 -13.31 39.47 -13.62
C SER A 565 -12.29 38.37 -13.28
N GLY A 566 -12.70 37.38 -12.49
CA GLY A 566 -11.90 36.27 -11.98
C GLY A 566 -11.39 36.51 -10.55
N LYS A 567 -12.13 35.97 -9.57
CA LYS A 567 -11.78 36.02 -8.14
C LYS A 567 -10.53 35.19 -7.82
N VAL A 568 -9.83 35.54 -6.75
CA VAL A 568 -8.79 34.71 -6.12
C VAL A 568 -9.43 33.81 -5.07
N ALA A 569 -8.95 32.57 -4.96
CA ALA A 569 -9.37 31.62 -3.94
C ALA A 569 -8.17 31.25 -3.07
N SER A 570 -8.30 31.32 -1.76
CA SER A 570 -7.20 31.10 -0.80
C SER A 570 -7.52 29.93 0.09
N LEU A 571 -6.62 28.94 0.10
CA LEU A 571 -6.77 27.71 0.87
C LEU A 571 -5.85 27.74 2.09
N LEU A 572 -6.41 27.50 3.26
CA LEU A 572 -5.69 27.27 4.49
C LEU A 572 -5.89 25.82 4.94
N LEU A 573 -4.78 25.11 5.14
CA LEU A 573 -4.77 23.76 5.71
C LEU A 573 -4.36 23.84 7.18
N LEU A 574 -5.20 23.34 8.08
CA LEU A 574 -4.97 23.27 9.52
C LEU A 574 -4.54 21.85 9.92
N ASP A 575 -3.65 21.75 10.91
CA ASP A 575 -3.19 20.49 11.52
C ASP A 575 -3.40 20.56 13.04
N VAL A 576 -4.19 19.62 13.57
CA VAL A 576 -4.41 19.46 15.02
C VAL A 576 -3.29 18.58 15.60
N SER A 577 -2.56 19.11 16.57
CA SER A 577 -1.47 18.41 17.25
C SER A 577 -2.03 17.35 18.21
N GLY A 578 -1.67 16.09 18.01
CA GLY A 578 -2.08 15.01 18.91
C GLY A 578 -3.60 14.79 18.97
N ALA A 579 -4.28 14.89 17.81
CA ALA A 579 -5.74 14.84 17.69
C ALA A 579 -6.45 13.78 18.55
N PHE A 580 -6.01 12.52 18.51
CA PHE A 580 -6.62 11.44 19.31
C PHE A 580 -6.14 11.42 20.76
N ASP A 581 -4.99 12.00 21.04
CA ASP A 581 -4.32 11.94 22.34
C ASP A 581 -4.84 13.02 23.31
N ASN A 582 -5.36 14.14 22.77
CA ASN A 582 -5.77 15.33 23.54
C ASN A 582 -7.29 15.49 23.71
N ILE A 583 -8.10 14.48 23.35
CA ILE A 583 -9.57 14.60 23.40
C ILE A 583 -10.05 14.79 24.84
N SER A 584 -10.74 15.91 25.10
CA SER A 584 -11.51 16.12 26.34
C SER A 584 -12.74 15.22 26.36
N HIS A 585 -12.79 14.31 27.33
CA HIS A 585 -13.90 13.36 27.48
C HIS A 585 -15.23 14.08 27.76
N ALA A 586 -15.23 15.10 28.63
CA ALA A 586 -16.44 15.85 28.94
C ALA A 586 -17.04 16.50 27.69
N ARG A 587 -16.21 17.16 26.87
CA ARG A 587 -16.64 17.78 25.61
C ARG A 587 -17.14 16.76 24.59
N LEU A 588 -16.45 15.63 24.45
CA LEU A 588 -16.90 14.56 23.56
C LEU A 588 -18.30 14.03 23.95
N LEU A 589 -18.52 13.75 25.24
CA LEU A 589 -19.81 13.29 25.74
C LEU A 589 -20.91 14.35 25.54
N HIS A 590 -20.59 15.63 25.75
CA HIS A 590 -21.48 16.76 25.44
C HIS A 590 -21.85 16.78 23.94
N ASN A 591 -20.87 16.69 23.04
CA ASN A 591 -21.10 16.71 21.59
C ASN A 591 -21.95 15.52 21.11
N LEU A 592 -21.81 14.34 21.74
CA LEU A 592 -22.65 13.17 21.46
C LEU A 592 -24.12 13.41 21.85
N ARG A 593 -24.37 13.99 23.04
CA ARG A 593 -25.73 14.35 23.48
C ARG A 593 -26.34 15.43 22.59
N LYS A 594 -25.59 16.48 22.27
CA LYS A 594 -25.98 17.54 21.32
C LYS A 594 -26.41 16.97 19.96
N ARG A 595 -25.78 15.86 19.54
CA ARG A 595 -26.06 15.15 18.29
C ARG A 595 -26.97 13.93 18.47
N LYS A 596 -27.88 13.97 19.46
CA LYS A 596 -28.98 13.01 19.65
C LYS A 596 -28.57 11.57 19.94
N ILE A 597 -27.35 11.31 20.43
CA ILE A 597 -26.95 9.98 20.89
C ILE A 597 -27.58 9.71 22.27
N ASP A 598 -28.11 8.51 22.47
CA ASP A 598 -28.82 8.15 23.69
C ASP A 598 -27.91 8.06 24.93
N GLU A 599 -28.48 8.34 26.10
CA GLU A 599 -27.74 8.44 27.35
C GLU A 599 -27.08 7.12 27.79
N ARG A 600 -27.63 5.95 27.43
CA ARG A 600 -27.00 4.66 27.79
C ARG A 600 -25.70 4.49 27.03
N THR A 601 -25.71 4.79 25.73
CA THR A 601 -24.52 4.77 24.87
C THR A 601 -23.51 5.83 25.28
N VAL A 602 -23.95 7.06 25.59
CA VAL A 602 -23.06 8.12 26.09
C VAL A 602 -22.37 7.71 27.40
N LYS A 603 -23.11 7.17 28.38
CA LYS A 603 -22.51 6.66 29.63
C LYS A 603 -21.53 5.51 29.39
N TRP A 604 -21.89 4.59 28.49
CA TRP A 604 -21.01 3.49 28.10
C TRP A 604 -19.72 3.99 27.43
N ILE A 605 -19.79 4.97 26.53
CA ILE A 605 -18.62 5.63 25.93
C ILE A 605 -17.78 6.31 27.01
N GLY A 606 -18.40 7.00 27.96
CA GLY A 606 -17.69 7.58 29.11
C GLY A 606 -16.90 6.52 29.89
N SER A 607 -17.51 5.37 30.15
CA SER A 607 -16.86 4.23 30.80
C SER A 607 -15.79 3.54 29.93
N PHE A 608 -15.90 3.62 28.61
CA PHE A 608 -14.87 3.16 27.67
C PHE A 608 -13.64 4.09 27.68
N LEU A 609 -13.86 5.39 27.79
CA LEU A 609 -12.80 6.40 27.81
C LEU A 609 -12.01 6.42 29.12
N CYS A 610 -12.69 6.23 30.27
CA CYS A 610 -12.09 6.35 31.60
C CYS A 610 -12.79 5.46 32.66
N PRO A 611 -12.05 4.83 33.61
CA PRO A 611 -10.58 4.75 33.69
C PRO A 611 -10.00 3.68 32.77
N ARG A 612 -8.90 3.98 32.09
CA ARG A 612 -8.14 3.02 31.26
C ARG A 612 -6.73 2.84 31.80
N SER A 613 -6.13 1.69 31.51
CA SER A 613 -4.72 1.43 31.83
C SER A 613 -3.97 0.84 30.64
N THR A 614 -2.73 1.25 30.45
CA THR A 614 -1.87 0.68 29.41
C THR A 614 -0.44 0.44 29.93
N THR A 615 0.23 -0.56 29.36
CA THR A 615 1.68 -0.74 29.50
C THR A 615 2.36 -0.29 28.20
N LEU A 616 3.47 0.45 28.28
CA LEU A 616 4.23 0.84 27.09
C LEU A 616 5.25 -0.25 26.73
N SER A 617 5.27 -0.68 25.47
CA SER A 617 6.22 -1.65 24.93
C SER A 617 7.15 -0.97 23.92
N ILE A 618 8.45 -0.92 24.24
CA ILE A 618 9.51 -0.35 23.42
C ILE A 618 10.79 -1.16 23.57
N ASP A 619 11.52 -1.42 22.48
CA ASP A 619 12.81 -2.13 22.49
C ASP A 619 12.78 -3.42 23.34
N GLY A 620 11.66 -4.15 23.29
CA GLY A 620 11.39 -5.36 24.08
C GLY A 620 11.24 -5.17 25.60
N PHE A 621 11.42 -3.95 26.11
CA PHE A 621 11.03 -3.55 27.46
C PHE A 621 9.51 -3.34 27.52
N THR A 622 8.91 -3.60 28.68
CA THR A 622 7.51 -3.32 28.97
C THR A 622 7.47 -2.55 30.29
N SER A 623 6.86 -1.37 30.28
CA SER A 623 6.71 -0.54 31.48
C SER A 623 5.70 -1.15 32.45
N GLU A 624 5.72 -0.66 33.69
CA GLU A 624 4.59 -0.84 34.60
C GLU A 624 3.31 -0.25 34.00
N PRO A 625 2.13 -0.79 34.35
CA PRO A 625 0.85 -0.23 33.93
C PRO A 625 0.67 1.19 34.47
N TYR A 626 0.20 2.11 33.63
CA TYR A 626 -0.20 3.45 34.05
C TYR A 626 -1.61 3.78 33.58
N LYS A 627 -2.27 4.68 34.32
CA LYS A 627 -3.62 5.14 34.03
C LYS A 627 -3.59 6.18 32.90
N LEU A 628 -4.58 6.09 32.02
CA LEU A 628 -4.84 7.06 30.97
C LEU A 628 -6.07 7.87 31.36
N GLU A 629 -5.88 9.17 31.52
CA GLU A 629 -6.94 10.11 31.90
C GLU A 629 -7.53 10.85 30.69
N THR A 630 -6.90 10.72 29.52
CA THR A 630 -7.12 11.60 28.37
C THR A 630 -7.09 10.83 27.05
N GLY A 631 -7.65 11.44 26.01
CA GLY A 631 -7.59 10.91 24.66
C GLY A 631 -8.36 9.60 24.46
N GLU A 632 -8.15 9.01 23.30
CA GLU A 632 -8.78 7.78 22.85
C GLU A 632 -7.74 6.71 22.46
N PRO A 633 -8.07 5.41 22.53
CA PRO A 633 -7.12 4.36 22.18
C PRO A 633 -6.88 4.29 20.67
N GLN A 634 -5.69 4.70 20.22
CA GLN A 634 -5.25 4.55 18.83
C GLN A 634 -5.20 3.07 18.42
N GLY A 635 -6.20 2.62 17.66
CA GLY A 635 -6.36 1.22 17.26
C GLY A 635 -7.74 0.63 17.57
N SER A 636 -8.58 1.34 18.32
CA SER A 636 -10.00 1.02 18.48
C SER A 636 -10.78 1.24 17.19
N ASN A 637 -11.83 0.43 17.00
CA ASN A 637 -12.78 0.62 15.91
C ASN A 637 -13.76 1.77 16.17
N LEU A 638 -13.91 2.18 17.42
CA LEU A 638 -14.85 3.22 17.87
C LEU A 638 -14.24 4.63 17.77
N SER A 639 -12.94 4.77 18.04
CA SER A 639 -12.27 6.09 18.05
C SER A 639 -12.46 6.93 16.79
N PRO A 640 -12.37 6.39 15.56
CA PRO A 640 -12.54 7.22 14.37
C PRO A 640 -13.91 7.92 14.31
N ILE A 641 -15.01 7.24 14.63
CA ILE A 641 -16.35 7.85 14.58
C ILE A 641 -16.55 8.84 15.73
N LEU A 642 -16.00 8.58 16.92
CA LEU A 642 -16.05 9.51 18.05
C LEU A 642 -15.31 10.82 17.73
N TYR A 643 -14.14 10.74 17.11
CA TYR A 643 -13.41 11.93 16.66
C TYR A 643 -14.18 12.74 15.61
N LEU A 644 -14.99 12.09 14.76
CA LEU A 644 -15.87 12.81 13.85
C LEU A 644 -16.92 13.65 14.61
N PHE A 645 -17.58 13.06 15.62
CA PHE A 645 -18.49 13.79 16.50
C PHE A 645 -17.79 14.91 17.27
N TYR A 646 -16.52 14.70 17.64
CA TYR A 646 -15.70 15.69 18.33
C TYR A 646 -15.41 16.92 17.47
N ASN A 647 -14.94 16.71 16.25
CA ASN A 647 -14.47 17.78 15.35
C ASN A 647 -15.61 18.41 14.51
N ALA A 648 -16.84 17.88 14.59
CA ALA A 648 -17.96 18.32 13.75
C ALA A 648 -18.30 19.81 13.91
N ASP A 649 -18.29 20.35 15.14
CA ASP A 649 -18.61 21.76 15.41
C ASP A 649 -17.65 22.73 14.70
N LEU A 650 -16.36 22.37 14.58
CA LEU A 650 -15.37 23.18 13.87
C LEU A 650 -15.70 23.29 12.38
N ILE A 651 -15.95 22.14 11.75
CA ILE A 651 -16.23 22.06 10.31
C ILE A 651 -17.53 22.79 9.95
N GLU A 652 -18.55 22.64 10.79
CA GLU A 652 -19.87 23.26 10.63
C GLU A 652 -19.77 24.78 10.71
N LYS A 653 -19.27 25.32 11.83
CA LYS A 653 -19.19 26.78 12.04
C LYS A 653 -18.28 27.50 11.04
N CYS A 654 -17.12 26.92 10.70
CA CYS A 654 -16.26 27.50 9.66
C CYS A 654 -16.90 27.42 8.27
N GLY A 655 -17.81 26.46 8.03
CA GLY A 655 -18.53 26.30 6.76
C GLY A 655 -19.73 27.24 6.58
N GLU A 656 -20.23 27.84 7.67
CA GLU A 656 -21.36 28.79 7.65
C GLU A 656 -20.94 30.20 7.21
N LEU A 657 -19.64 30.50 7.16
CA LEU A 657 -19.13 31.80 6.72
C LEU A 657 -19.40 32.04 5.23
N ASP A 658 -19.68 33.31 4.89
CA ASP A 658 -19.90 33.73 3.51
C ASP A 658 -18.65 33.51 2.64
N ASP A 659 -18.88 33.15 1.37
CA ASP A 659 -17.82 32.86 0.40
C ASP A 659 -16.73 31.89 0.90
N THR A 660 -17.13 30.95 1.77
CA THR A 660 -16.23 29.99 2.41
C THR A 660 -16.68 28.56 2.13
N ALA A 661 -15.72 27.66 1.98
CA ALA A 661 -15.95 26.23 1.90
C ALA A 661 -14.96 25.50 2.81
N THR A 662 -15.50 24.76 3.78
CA THR A 662 -14.69 23.99 4.73
C THR A 662 -14.86 22.50 4.46
N THR A 663 -13.76 21.75 4.49
CA THR A 663 -13.77 20.28 4.40
C THR A 663 -12.94 19.67 5.52
N GLY A 664 -13.43 18.57 6.08
CA GLY A 664 -12.73 17.80 7.10
C GLY A 664 -12.45 16.38 6.64
N PHE A 665 -11.25 15.86 6.89
CA PHE A 665 -10.90 14.47 6.67
C PHE A 665 -10.22 13.89 7.91
N ILE A 666 -11.03 13.32 8.81
CA ILE A 666 -10.60 13.00 10.19
C ILE A 666 -10.12 14.28 10.87
N ASP A 667 -8.81 14.45 11.04
CA ASP A 667 -8.10 15.55 11.68
C ASP A 667 -7.61 16.64 10.70
N ASP A 668 -7.44 16.30 9.41
CA ASP A 668 -7.09 17.29 8.39
C ASP A 668 -8.29 18.22 8.14
N VAL A 669 -8.11 19.53 8.34
CA VAL A 669 -9.13 20.55 8.04
C VAL A 669 -8.62 21.48 6.96
N ALA A 670 -9.45 21.74 5.95
CA ALA A 670 -9.15 22.63 4.85
C ALA A 670 -10.25 23.67 4.70
N ILE A 671 -9.86 24.95 4.76
CA ILE A 671 -10.76 26.11 4.68
C ILE A 671 -10.38 26.89 3.41
N LEU A 672 -11.31 27.01 2.48
CA LEU A 672 -11.15 27.76 1.24
C LEU A 672 -12.05 28.99 1.28
N THR A 673 -11.49 30.17 1.03
CA THR A 673 -12.26 31.42 0.85
C THR A 673 -12.04 31.97 -0.54
N TRP A 674 -12.98 32.75 -1.07
CA TRP A 674 -12.79 33.45 -2.34
C TRP A 674 -13.27 34.91 -2.31
N ALA A 675 -12.57 35.77 -3.04
CA ALA A 675 -12.83 37.21 -3.09
C ALA A 675 -12.12 37.87 -4.30
N ASP A 676 -12.32 39.18 -4.48
CA ASP A 676 -11.68 39.92 -5.58
C ASP A 676 -10.19 40.21 -5.32
N SER A 677 -9.75 40.16 -4.05
CA SER A 677 -8.35 40.38 -3.63
C SER A 677 -7.88 39.34 -2.61
N THR A 678 -6.56 39.11 -2.54
CA THR A 678 -5.96 38.20 -1.55
C THR A 678 -6.13 38.71 -0.13
N LYS A 679 -6.00 40.03 0.08
CA LYS A 679 -6.27 40.69 1.36
C LYS A 679 -7.67 40.38 1.90
N GLU A 680 -8.69 40.43 1.05
CA GLU A 680 -10.06 40.09 1.46
C GLU A 680 -10.22 38.59 1.76
N THR A 681 -9.61 37.71 0.96
CA THR A 681 -9.61 36.27 1.28
C THR A 681 -8.90 35.96 2.60
N CYS A 682 -7.79 36.65 2.90
CA CYS A 682 -7.08 36.51 4.17
C CYS A 682 -7.92 37.04 5.34
N LYS A 683 -8.68 38.12 5.16
CA LYS A 683 -9.64 38.59 6.18
C LYS A 683 -10.69 37.52 6.49
N LYS A 684 -11.31 36.91 5.47
CA LYS A 684 -12.28 35.82 5.65
C LYS A 684 -11.63 34.59 6.32
N LEU A 685 -10.40 34.24 5.94
CA LEU A 685 -9.65 33.18 6.61
C LEU A 685 -9.34 33.50 8.07
N GLN A 686 -9.12 34.76 8.41
CA GLN A 686 -8.90 35.20 9.77
C GLN A 686 -10.15 35.05 10.64
N GLU A 687 -11.32 35.36 10.09
CA GLU A 687 -12.61 35.10 10.74
C GLU A 687 -12.81 33.59 10.99
N ALA A 688 -12.50 32.76 10.01
CA ALA A 688 -12.55 31.29 10.15
C ALA A 688 -11.55 30.77 11.20
N LEU A 689 -10.34 31.34 11.27
CA LEU A 689 -9.36 31.00 12.29
C LEU A 689 -9.83 31.39 13.69
N HIS A 690 -10.53 32.51 13.86
CA HIS A 690 -11.09 32.90 15.14
C HIS A 690 -12.11 31.87 15.66
N ILE A 691 -12.96 31.34 14.77
CA ILE A 691 -13.86 30.21 15.10
C ILE A 691 -13.05 28.98 15.52
N ALA A 692 -11.98 28.67 14.79
CA ALA A 692 -11.12 27.54 15.11
C ALA A 692 -10.43 27.71 16.48
N GLU A 693 -10.04 28.93 16.85
CA GLU A 693 -9.46 29.25 18.15
C GLU A 693 -10.45 29.05 19.30
N GLN A 694 -11.69 29.52 19.15
CA GLN A 694 -12.76 29.30 20.13
C GLN A 694 -13.09 27.80 20.28
N TRP A 695 -13.12 27.08 19.16
CA TRP A 695 -13.29 25.63 19.17
C TRP A 695 -12.14 24.95 19.93
N ALA A 696 -10.89 25.33 19.65
CA ALA A 696 -9.71 24.77 20.32
C ALA A 696 -9.75 24.96 21.85
N ALA A 697 -10.18 26.13 22.33
CA ALA A 697 -10.32 26.44 23.76
C ALA A 697 -11.38 25.57 24.47
N THR A 698 -12.50 25.31 23.80
CA THR A 698 -13.60 24.47 24.35
C THR A 698 -13.35 22.96 24.17
N HIS A 699 -12.39 22.57 23.32
CA HIS A 699 -12.10 21.19 22.94
C HIS A 699 -10.68 20.74 23.35
N ALA A 700 -10.04 21.38 24.34
CA ALA A 700 -8.72 20.97 24.84
C ALA A 700 -7.68 20.72 23.73
N SER A 701 -7.82 21.41 22.59
CA SER A 701 -7.15 21.04 21.35
C SER A 701 -6.08 22.06 21.03
N ILE A 702 -4.93 21.59 20.57
CA ILE A 702 -3.80 22.43 20.23
C ILE A 702 -3.54 22.31 18.73
N PHE A 703 -3.56 23.44 18.02
CA PHE A 703 -3.12 23.47 16.62
C PHE A 703 -1.59 23.44 16.52
N ALA A 704 -1.06 23.02 15.37
CA ALA A 704 0.36 23.09 15.03
C ALA A 704 0.61 24.12 13.92
N PRO A 705 0.71 25.43 14.24
CA PRO A 705 0.86 26.52 13.26
C PRO A 705 2.00 26.32 12.26
N ASP A 706 3.14 25.77 12.68
CA ASP A 706 4.30 25.50 11.80
C ASP A 706 3.99 24.57 10.63
N LYS A 707 2.91 23.78 10.75
CA LYS A 707 2.45 22.87 9.70
C LYS A 707 1.34 23.45 8.84
N PHE A 708 0.79 24.60 9.22
CA PHE A 708 -0.25 25.24 8.42
C PHE A 708 0.30 25.56 7.02
N GLN A 709 -0.58 25.50 6.03
CA GLN A 709 -0.22 25.83 4.66
C GLN A 709 -1.27 26.77 4.08
N LEU A 710 -0.82 27.97 3.71
CA LEU A 710 -1.58 28.94 2.94
C LEU A 710 -1.21 28.81 1.46
N THR A 711 -2.18 28.85 0.56
CA THR A 711 -1.94 28.92 -0.89
C THR A 711 -3.02 29.74 -1.58
N HIS A 712 -2.61 30.76 -2.34
CA HIS A 712 -3.49 31.56 -3.17
C HIS A 712 -3.60 31.00 -4.60
N PHE A 713 -4.81 30.61 -4.99
CA PHE A 713 -5.14 30.09 -6.30
C PHE A 713 -5.73 31.19 -7.19
N THR A 714 -4.97 31.62 -8.20
CA THR A 714 -5.40 32.65 -9.14
C THR A 714 -4.86 32.41 -10.55
N ARG A 715 -5.61 32.91 -11.55
CA ARG A 715 -5.19 32.97 -12.95
C ARG A 715 -4.81 34.39 -13.39
N THR A 716 -5.08 35.40 -12.57
CA THR A 716 -4.85 36.82 -12.81
C THR A 716 -3.71 37.33 -11.91
N ARG A 717 -2.57 36.61 -11.90
CA ARG A 717 -1.41 36.90 -11.03
C ARG A 717 -0.86 38.32 -11.14
N THR A 718 -1.12 39.02 -12.23
CA THR A 718 -0.70 40.42 -12.43
C THR A 718 -1.64 41.44 -11.78
N ARG A 719 -2.82 41.01 -11.29
CA ARG A 719 -3.86 41.88 -10.72
C ARG A 719 -4.03 41.72 -9.21
N VAL A 720 -3.48 40.67 -8.62
CA VAL A 720 -3.61 40.36 -7.19
C VAL A 720 -2.25 40.03 -6.59
N ASP A 721 -2.03 40.45 -5.35
CA ASP A 721 -0.82 40.13 -4.61
C ASP A 721 -0.86 38.68 -4.12
N VAL A 722 -0.05 37.82 -4.71
CA VAL A 722 0.01 36.38 -4.41
C VAL A 722 0.98 36.03 -3.29
N GLU A 723 1.62 37.03 -2.70
CA GLU A 723 2.54 36.89 -1.57
C GLU A 723 1.93 37.48 -0.26
N GLU A 724 0.67 37.96 -0.31
CA GLU A 724 -0.05 38.46 0.87
C GLU A 724 -0.11 37.41 1.99
N PRO A 725 0.51 37.65 3.16
CA PRO A 725 0.52 36.68 4.24
C PRO A 725 -0.78 36.70 5.07
N LEU A 726 -1.04 35.61 5.80
CA LEU A 726 -2.11 35.55 6.79
C LEU A 726 -1.56 35.87 8.18
N GLN A 727 -2.08 36.92 8.80
CA GLN A 727 -1.67 37.38 10.13
C GLN A 727 -2.45 36.64 11.21
N THR A 728 -1.80 35.79 11.99
CA THR A 728 -2.46 35.02 13.06
C THR A 728 -1.87 35.33 14.43
N ARG A 729 -2.57 34.99 15.51
CA ARG A 729 -2.03 35.10 16.87
C ARG A 729 -0.79 34.22 17.11
N TRP A 730 -0.60 33.20 16.27
CA TRP A 730 0.53 32.27 16.33
C TRP A 730 1.71 32.69 15.45
N GLY A 731 1.63 33.87 14.83
CA GLY A 731 2.62 34.40 13.91
C GLY A 731 2.10 34.50 12.47
N THR A 732 2.98 34.98 11.59
CA THR A 732 2.69 35.18 10.18
C THR A 732 2.77 33.86 9.42
N ILE A 733 1.72 33.53 8.66
CA ILE A 733 1.71 32.36 7.77
C ILE A 733 1.94 32.83 6.35
N GLU A 734 3.14 32.56 5.85
CA GLU A 734 3.54 32.89 4.49
C GLU A 734 2.89 31.95 3.45
N PRO A 735 2.41 32.50 2.32
CA PRO A 735 1.82 31.69 1.26
C PRO A 735 2.88 30.84 0.55
N LYS A 736 2.52 29.59 0.25
CA LYS A 736 3.35 28.66 -0.52
C LYS A 736 2.83 28.55 -1.95
N LYS A 737 3.75 28.41 -2.91
CA LYS A 737 3.40 28.20 -4.33
C LYS A 737 2.68 26.88 -4.58
N THR A 738 2.91 25.89 -3.73
CA THR A 738 2.25 24.60 -3.76
C THR A 738 1.85 24.14 -2.37
N CYS A 739 0.76 23.39 -2.28
CA CYS A 739 0.32 22.72 -1.06
C CYS A 739 0.00 21.25 -1.34
N LYS A 740 0.07 20.44 -0.29
CA LYS A 740 -0.27 19.01 -0.37
C LYS A 740 -1.49 18.74 0.49
N TYR A 741 -2.63 18.50 -0.16
CA TYR A 741 -3.89 18.17 0.51
C TYR A 741 -4.32 16.76 0.14
N LEU A 742 -4.58 15.90 1.14
CA LEU A 742 -5.00 14.50 0.97
C LEU A 742 -4.17 13.72 -0.07
N GLY A 743 -2.85 13.95 -0.11
CA GLY A 743 -1.93 13.28 -1.02
C GLY A 743 -1.86 13.83 -2.45
N LEU A 744 -2.70 14.79 -2.83
CA LEU A 744 -2.62 15.54 -4.08
C LEU A 744 -1.75 16.79 -3.87
N ILE A 745 -0.83 17.07 -4.80
CA ILE A 745 0.01 18.28 -4.75
C ILE A 745 -0.62 19.29 -5.71
N MET A 746 -1.12 20.40 -5.17
CA MET A 746 -1.77 21.47 -5.92
C MET A 746 -0.80 22.65 -6.03
N ASP A 747 -0.47 23.06 -7.25
CA ASP A 747 0.17 24.37 -7.47
C ASP A 747 -0.89 25.47 -7.56
N SER A 748 -0.53 26.70 -7.22
CA SER A 748 -1.41 27.88 -7.27
C SER A 748 -2.14 28.09 -8.61
N THR A 749 -1.64 27.48 -9.69
CA THR A 749 -2.24 27.52 -11.02
C THR A 749 -2.79 26.17 -11.49
N LEU A 750 -2.90 25.16 -10.64
CA LEU A 750 -3.42 23.82 -10.95
C LEU A 750 -2.91 23.27 -12.31
N THR A 751 -1.59 23.32 -12.52
CA THR A 751 -0.89 22.74 -13.68
C THR A 751 -0.42 21.31 -13.43
N TRP A 752 -0.36 20.90 -12.16
CA TRP A 752 -0.08 19.55 -11.68
C TRP A 752 1.33 19.04 -11.95
N LYS A 753 2.26 19.89 -12.41
CA LYS A 753 3.63 19.49 -12.77
C LYS A 753 4.32 18.76 -11.61
N GLN A 754 4.34 19.37 -10.42
CA GLN A 754 4.96 18.78 -9.24
C GLN A 754 4.30 17.46 -8.81
N HIS A 755 2.98 17.35 -8.98
CA HIS A 755 2.26 16.11 -8.68
C HIS A 755 2.66 14.98 -9.64
N ILE A 756 2.77 15.26 -10.94
CA ILE A 756 3.22 14.26 -11.92
C ILE A 756 4.68 13.84 -11.66
N ASP A 757 5.55 14.77 -11.25
CA ASP A 757 6.94 14.46 -10.87
C ASP A 757 7.00 13.56 -9.63
N GLU A 758 6.14 13.81 -8.64
CA GLU A 758 5.96 12.97 -7.45
C GLU A 758 5.47 11.55 -7.80
N ILE A 759 4.48 11.44 -8.69
CA ILE A 759 4.00 10.15 -9.22
C ILE A 759 5.15 9.40 -9.89
N GLN A 760 5.92 10.08 -10.75
CA GLN A 760 7.04 9.48 -11.46
C GLN A 760 8.07 8.90 -10.50
N ARG A 761 8.45 9.63 -9.45
CA ARG A 761 9.40 9.17 -8.44
C ARG A 761 8.88 7.94 -7.68
N LYS A 762 7.64 8.00 -7.18
CA LYS A 762 7.00 6.90 -6.44
C LYS A 762 6.88 5.62 -7.27
N VAL A 763 6.39 5.76 -8.50
CA VAL A 763 6.17 4.62 -9.41
C VAL A 763 7.50 4.05 -9.87
N THR A 764 8.51 4.89 -10.13
CA THR A 764 9.87 4.42 -10.45
C THR A 764 10.44 3.56 -9.33
N LYS A 765 10.32 4.01 -8.07
CA LYS A 765 10.72 3.21 -6.89
C LYS A 765 9.98 1.87 -6.84
N THR A 766 8.67 1.87 -7.11
CA THR A 766 7.87 0.63 -7.18
C THR A 766 8.33 -0.29 -8.32
N VAL A 767 8.59 0.24 -9.52
CA VAL A 767 9.05 -0.56 -10.67
C VAL A 767 10.45 -1.14 -10.42
N ASN A 768 11.34 -0.40 -9.76
CA ASN A 768 12.65 -0.91 -9.33
C ASN A 768 12.51 -2.05 -8.30
N ALA A 769 11.57 -1.91 -7.36
CA ALA A 769 11.26 -3.00 -6.46
C ALA A 769 10.71 -4.23 -7.22
N LEU A 770 9.88 -4.04 -8.24
CA LEU A 770 9.39 -5.15 -9.09
C LEU A 770 10.51 -5.86 -9.84
N SER A 771 11.53 -5.14 -10.32
CA SER A 771 12.69 -5.78 -10.97
C SER A 771 13.50 -6.69 -10.04
N SER A 772 13.36 -6.55 -8.72
CA SER A 772 13.98 -7.48 -7.78
C SER A 772 13.23 -8.81 -7.64
N LEU A 773 11.99 -8.89 -8.13
CA LEU A 773 11.17 -10.10 -8.06
C LEU A 773 11.35 -11.01 -9.29
N GLY A 774 12.11 -10.57 -10.29
CA GLY A 774 12.44 -11.40 -11.43
C GLY A 774 13.15 -10.64 -12.55
N GLY A 775 13.98 -11.38 -13.29
CA GLY A 775 14.63 -10.92 -14.53
C GLY A 775 14.05 -11.62 -15.76
N SER A 776 14.74 -11.55 -16.90
CA SER A 776 14.29 -12.25 -18.12
C SER A 776 14.40 -13.78 -18.04
N THR A 777 15.16 -14.31 -17.07
CA THR A 777 15.48 -15.75 -16.97
C THR A 777 15.03 -16.41 -15.65
N TRP A 778 14.52 -15.66 -14.68
CA TRP A 778 14.17 -16.17 -13.35
C TRP A 778 13.09 -15.31 -12.67
N GLY A 779 12.38 -15.87 -11.69
CA GLY A 779 11.49 -15.14 -10.79
C GLY A 779 10.01 -15.27 -11.13
N VAL A 780 9.20 -14.34 -10.60
CA VAL A 780 7.73 -14.42 -10.66
C VAL A 780 7.25 -14.45 -12.12
N THR A 781 6.26 -15.31 -12.39
CA THR A 781 5.66 -15.47 -13.72
C THR A 781 5.11 -14.15 -14.28
N MET A 782 5.00 -14.06 -15.60
CA MET A 782 4.49 -12.85 -16.27
C MET A 782 3.11 -12.44 -15.74
N LYS A 783 2.18 -13.39 -15.58
CA LYS A 783 0.81 -13.13 -15.09
C LYS A 783 0.80 -12.57 -13.67
N GLU A 784 1.58 -13.16 -12.76
CA GLU A 784 1.63 -12.70 -11.37
C GLU A 784 2.38 -11.37 -11.24
N MET A 785 3.44 -11.15 -12.01
CA MET A 785 4.14 -9.85 -12.02
C MET A 785 3.24 -8.73 -12.54
N ARG A 786 2.44 -9.02 -13.58
CA ARG A 786 1.40 -8.12 -14.08
C ARG A 786 0.34 -7.83 -13.02
N LYS A 787 -0.07 -8.83 -12.24
CA LYS A 787 -1.04 -8.69 -11.14
C LYS A 787 -0.51 -7.75 -10.05
N ILE A 788 0.77 -7.88 -9.66
CA ILE A 788 1.41 -6.97 -8.71
C ILE A 788 1.45 -5.54 -9.29
N TYR A 789 1.89 -5.36 -10.54
CA TYR A 789 1.92 -4.04 -11.19
C TYR A 789 0.54 -3.36 -11.18
N LYS A 790 -0.51 -4.09 -11.59
CA LYS A 790 -1.89 -3.57 -11.59
C LYS A 790 -2.42 -3.25 -10.20
N GLY A 791 -2.00 -3.99 -9.16
CA GLY A 791 -2.45 -3.76 -7.79
C GLY A 791 -1.64 -2.72 -7.01
N VAL A 792 -0.44 -2.35 -7.48
CA VAL A 792 0.49 -1.50 -6.72
C VAL A 792 0.89 -0.23 -7.47
N ALA A 793 1.38 -0.36 -8.70
CA ALA A 793 1.90 0.77 -9.47
C ALA A 793 0.78 1.57 -10.15
N VAL A 794 -0.22 0.89 -10.74
CA VAL A 794 -1.35 1.57 -11.39
C VAL A 794 -2.15 2.45 -10.39
N PRO A 795 -2.48 2.00 -9.17
CA PRO A 795 -3.12 2.88 -8.18
C PRO A 795 -2.28 4.08 -7.77
N GLN A 796 -0.94 3.95 -7.72
CA GLN A 796 -0.04 5.09 -7.48
C GLN A 796 -0.04 6.07 -8.66
N MET A 797 -0.07 5.57 -9.90
CA MET A 797 -0.13 6.39 -11.11
C MET A 797 -1.47 7.11 -11.27
N MET A 798 -2.58 6.46 -10.87
CA MET A 798 -3.93 6.96 -11.10
C MET A 798 -4.53 7.66 -9.88
N TYR A 799 -3.79 7.80 -8.77
CA TYR A 799 -4.30 8.45 -7.57
C TYR A 799 -4.78 9.88 -7.90
N ALA A 800 -6.04 10.17 -7.55
CA ALA A 800 -6.71 11.44 -7.81
C ALA A 800 -6.67 11.89 -9.30
N CYS A 801 -6.57 10.97 -10.27
CA CYS A 801 -6.47 11.36 -11.68
C CYS A 801 -7.68 12.11 -12.19
N SER A 802 -8.85 11.88 -11.60
CA SER A 802 -10.06 12.63 -11.86
C SER A 802 -9.88 14.15 -11.66
N ALA A 803 -9.01 14.55 -10.72
CA ALA A 803 -8.67 15.96 -10.45
C ALA A 803 -7.62 16.52 -11.42
N TRP A 804 -6.49 15.85 -11.60
CA TRP A 804 -5.37 16.43 -12.35
C TRP A 804 -5.37 16.16 -13.87
N SER A 805 -6.10 15.15 -14.33
CA SER A 805 -6.01 14.70 -15.74
C SER A 805 -6.83 15.52 -16.73
N ASN A 806 -7.70 16.43 -16.29
CA ASN A 806 -8.57 17.23 -17.18
C ASN A 806 -8.35 18.75 -17.03
N ALA A 807 -7.24 19.14 -16.42
CA ALA A 807 -6.97 20.53 -16.07
C ALA A 807 -6.26 21.33 -17.17
N ASN A 808 -6.02 20.75 -18.34
CA ASN A 808 -5.41 21.45 -19.46
C ASN A 808 -6.41 22.38 -20.17
N TRP A 809 -6.71 23.51 -19.54
CA TRP A 809 -7.59 24.54 -20.12
C TRP A 809 -6.99 25.24 -21.35
N ARG A 810 -5.68 25.10 -21.60
CA ARG A 810 -4.95 25.79 -22.69
C ARG A 810 -5.18 25.14 -24.05
N THR A 811 -5.46 23.84 -24.10
CA THR A 811 -5.78 23.12 -25.34
C THR A 811 -7.20 22.60 -25.25
N ARG A 812 -8.10 23.13 -26.09
CA ARG A 812 -9.53 22.77 -26.06
C ARG A 812 -9.80 21.27 -26.26
N ASP A 813 -8.88 20.56 -26.91
CA ASP A 813 -9.13 19.20 -27.41
C ASP A 813 -8.44 18.06 -26.63
N LYS A 814 -7.58 18.38 -25.64
CA LYS A 814 -6.85 17.35 -24.87
C LYS A 814 -6.98 17.57 -23.36
N PRO A 815 -7.42 16.55 -22.59
CA PRO A 815 -7.65 16.67 -21.15
C PRO A 815 -6.35 16.92 -20.35
N TYR A 816 -5.23 16.35 -20.79
CA TYR A 816 -3.90 16.49 -20.19
C TYR A 816 -2.84 16.86 -21.24
N THR A 817 -1.65 17.26 -20.77
CA THR A 817 -0.52 17.61 -21.67
C THR A 817 0.15 16.36 -22.24
N GLU A 818 0.75 16.48 -23.44
CA GLU A 818 1.53 15.39 -24.06
C GLU A 818 2.74 14.97 -23.21
N ARG A 819 3.32 15.93 -22.47
CA ARG A 819 4.42 15.67 -21.53
C ARG A 819 3.98 14.78 -20.37
N THR A 820 2.81 15.05 -19.79
CA THR A 820 2.22 14.20 -18.73
C THR A 820 2.00 12.80 -19.25
N LEU A 821 1.38 12.67 -20.43
CA LEU A 821 1.10 11.38 -21.03
C LEU A 821 2.38 10.58 -21.30
N SER A 822 3.38 11.21 -21.93
CA SER A 822 4.65 10.57 -22.29
C SER A 822 5.40 10.04 -21.06
N LYS A 823 5.37 10.78 -19.93
CA LYS A 823 5.96 10.33 -18.66
C LYS A 823 5.27 9.07 -18.13
N LEU A 824 3.94 9.07 -18.08
CA LEU A 824 3.16 7.92 -17.58
C LEU A 824 3.29 6.69 -18.51
N GLN A 825 3.26 6.88 -19.83
CA GLN A 825 3.50 5.82 -20.80
C GLN A 825 4.91 5.22 -20.67
N SER A 826 5.92 6.06 -20.39
CA SER A 826 7.29 5.59 -20.16
C SER A 826 7.42 4.72 -18.90
N LEU A 827 6.71 5.08 -17.82
CA LEU A 827 6.65 4.28 -16.59
C LEU A 827 5.99 2.92 -16.83
N GLN A 828 4.84 2.91 -17.52
CA GLN A 828 4.18 1.66 -17.91
C GLN A 828 5.09 0.81 -18.80
N ALA A 829 5.73 1.39 -19.81
CA ALA A 829 6.63 0.66 -20.70
C ALA A 829 7.82 0.05 -19.93
N ARG A 830 8.38 0.75 -18.94
CA ARG A 830 9.43 0.20 -18.06
C ARG A 830 8.90 -1.00 -17.28
N ALA A 831 7.72 -0.89 -16.68
CA ALA A 831 7.09 -1.99 -15.96
C ALA A 831 6.75 -3.17 -16.89
N SER A 832 6.18 -2.92 -18.07
CA SER A 832 5.83 -3.94 -19.06
C SER A 832 7.04 -4.73 -19.55
N ARG A 833 8.22 -4.11 -19.64
CA ARG A 833 9.49 -4.82 -19.93
C ARG A 833 9.91 -5.73 -18.78
N VAL A 834 9.81 -5.27 -17.53
CA VAL A 834 10.07 -6.11 -16.35
C VAL A 834 9.08 -7.27 -16.28
N ILE A 835 7.80 -7.04 -16.58
CA ILE A 835 6.74 -8.06 -16.57
C ILE A 835 6.97 -9.11 -17.66
N SER A 836 7.29 -8.67 -18.89
CA SER A 836 7.34 -9.57 -20.05
C SER A 836 8.74 -10.05 -20.43
N GLY A 837 9.82 -9.47 -19.89
CA GLY A 837 11.19 -9.77 -20.32
C GLY A 837 11.54 -9.25 -21.72
N ALA A 838 10.73 -8.33 -22.26
CA ALA A 838 10.97 -7.70 -23.55
C ALA A 838 12.17 -6.76 -23.55
N TYR A 839 12.88 -6.68 -24.69
CA TYR A 839 13.98 -5.73 -24.87
C TYR A 839 13.52 -4.27 -24.84
N LYS A 840 14.43 -3.35 -24.52
CA LYS A 840 14.19 -1.89 -24.56
C LYS A 840 13.66 -1.40 -25.91
N ALA A 841 14.03 -2.07 -27.00
CA ALA A 841 13.62 -1.78 -28.37
C ALA A 841 12.16 -2.13 -28.71
N ALA A 842 11.43 -2.85 -27.84
CA ALA A 842 10.01 -3.08 -28.02
C ALA A 842 9.22 -1.76 -27.85
N SER A 843 8.32 -1.48 -28.77
CA SER A 843 7.50 -0.26 -28.75
C SER A 843 6.41 -0.31 -27.68
N ILE A 844 6.03 0.84 -27.12
CA ILE A 844 5.00 0.93 -26.08
C ILE A 844 3.68 0.23 -26.49
N PRO A 845 3.12 0.45 -27.69
CA PRO A 845 1.88 -0.23 -28.09
C PRO A 845 2.02 -1.76 -28.17
N ALA A 846 3.20 -2.27 -28.54
CA ALA A 846 3.45 -3.71 -28.56
C ALA A 846 3.53 -4.26 -27.12
N LEU A 847 4.19 -3.53 -26.21
CA LEU A 847 4.25 -3.91 -24.81
C LEU A 847 2.86 -3.94 -24.16
N ASP A 848 2.01 -2.95 -24.44
CA ASP A 848 0.64 -2.89 -23.94
C ASP A 848 -0.19 -4.11 -24.42
N VAL A 849 -0.03 -4.50 -25.69
CA VAL A 849 -0.69 -5.69 -26.26
C VAL A 849 -0.13 -7.00 -25.69
N GLU A 850 1.19 -7.19 -25.69
CA GLU A 850 1.84 -8.43 -25.19
C GLU A 850 1.62 -8.63 -23.68
N THR A 851 1.50 -7.54 -22.92
CA THR A 851 1.17 -7.59 -21.49
C THR A 851 -0.31 -7.48 -21.19
N TYR A 852 -1.15 -7.28 -22.22
CA TYR A 852 -2.55 -6.93 -22.10
C TYR A 852 -2.81 -5.87 -21.01
N LEU A 853 -1.98 -4.84 -20.99
CA LEU A 853 -2.15 -3.65 -20.16
C LEU A 853 -2.84 -2.59 -21.01
N LEU A 854 -3.95 -2.07 -20.49
CA LEU A 854 -4.68 -1.00 -21.16
C LEU A 854 -3.73 0.20 -21.36
N PRO A 855 -3.70 0.88 -22.51
CA PRO A 855 -2.84 2.05 -22.66
C PRO A 855 -3.23 3.15 -21.67
N VAL A 856 -2.28 4.01 -21.33
CA VAL A 856 -2.42 4.98 -20.23
C VAL A 856 -3.60 5.92 -20.44
N GLU A 857 -3.84 6.39 -21.67
CA GLU A 857 -4.98 7.26 -22.00
C GLU A 857 -6.31 6.62 -21.64
N GLN A 858 -6.49 5.36 -22.03
CA GLN A 858 -7.70 4.59 -21.72
C GLN A 858 -7.81 4.27 -20.22
N GLN A 859 -6.69 4.07 -19.51
CA GLN A 859 -6.70 3.94 -18.05
C GLN A 859 -7.20 5.22 -17.37
N ILE A 860 -6.70 6.38 -17.79
CA ILE A 860 -7.14 7.68 -17.27
C ILE A 860 -8.63 7.86 -17.51
N PHE A 861 -9.10 7.65 -18.75
CA PHE A 861 -10.52 7.79 -19.07
C PHE A 861 -11.39 6.86 -18.21
N LYS A 862 -11.01 5.57 -18.10
CA LYS A 862 -11.73 4.61 -17.27
C LYS A 862 -11.80 5.06 -15.80
N HIS A 863 -10.69 5.51 -15.24
CA HIS A 863 -10.64 5.93 -13.83
C HIS A 863 -11.44 7.22 -13.59
N ASN A 864 -11.45 8.13 -14.56
CA ASN A 864 -12.27 9.34 -14.53
C ASN A 864 -13.76 8.99 -14.50
N VAL A 865 -14.23 8.06 -15.36
CA VAL A 865 -15.63 7.58 -15.34
C VAL A 865 -15.97 6.87 -14.03
N ASP A 866 -15.09 5.96 -13.57
CA ASP A 866 -15.27 5.24 -12.30
C ASP A 866 -15.39 6.18 -11.09
N THR A 867 -14.67 7.31 -11.14
CA THR A 867 -14.70 8.33 -10.10
C THR A 867 -15.96 9.17 -10.18
N LEU A 868 -16.36 9.62 -11.37
CA LEU A 868 -17.59 10.40 -11.53
C LEU A 868 -18.83 9.59 -11.14
N GLY A 869 -18.85 8.28 -11.44
CA GLY A 869 -19.94 7.39 -11.00
C GLY A 869 -19.98 7.15 -9.48
N ARG A 870 -18.97 7.64 -8.74
CA ARG A 870 -18.91 7.61 -7.26
C ARG A 870 -19.19 8.97 -6.64
N VAL A 871 -18.48 10.00 -7.12
CA VAL A 871 -18.52 11.37 -6.59
C VAL A 871 -19.76 12.11 -7.06
N GLY A 872 -20.36 11.68 -8.17
CA GLY A 872 -21.46 12.35 -8.82
C GLY A 872 -21.00 13.45 -9.79
N PRO A 873 -21.95 14.03 -10.54
CA PRO A 873 -21.68 15.15 -11.43
C PRO A 873 -21.34 16.44 -10.66
N ALA A 874 -20.95 17.49 -11.38
CA ALA A 874 -20.82 18.82 -10.77
C ALA A 874 -22.20 19.45 -10.54
N GLU A 875 -22.33 20.21 -9.45
CA GLU A 875 -23.53 21.01 -9.16
C GLU A 875 -23.81 21.99 -10.31
N ARG A 876 -25.10 22.14 -10.66
CA ARG A 876 -25.56 23.15 -11.62
C ARG A 876 -25.84 24.42 -10.84
N GLN A 877 -25.00 25.44 -11.01
CA GLN A 877 -25.27 26.75 -10.42
C GLN A 877 -25.78 27.81 -11.43
N HIS A 878 -25.94 27.50 -12.72
CA HIS A 878 -26.40 28.50 -13.69
C HIS A 878 -27.31 27.93 -14.80
N THR A 879 -28.28 28.74 -15.21
CA THR A 879 -29.21 28.55 -16.34
C THR A 879 -28.46 28.44 -17.68
N GLU A 880 -29.08 27.78 -18.65
CA GLU A 880 -28.49 27.48 -19.98
C GLU A 880 -27.99 28.73 -20.75
N GLU A 881 -28.40 29.93 -20.37
CA GLU A 881 -27.97 31.20 -20.98
C GLU A 881 -26.48 31.52 -20.75
N GLU A 882 -25.86 31.04 -19.68
CA GLU A 882 -24.45 31.34 -19.37
C GLU A 882 -23.42 30.44 -20.08
N ALA A 883 -23.87 29.36 -20.73
CA ALA A 883 -23.00 28.41 -21.43
C ALA A 883 -22.29 29.00 -22.67
N ARG A 884 -22.66 30.22 -23.09
CA ARG A 884 -22.16 30.89 -24.30
C ARG A 884 -20.81 31.62 -24.15
N ARG A 885 -20.25 31.79 -22.94
CA ARG A 885 -18.95 32.48 -22.73
C ARG A 885 -17.81 31.49 -22.46
N ASN A 886 -16.58 31.84 -22.86
CA ASN A 886 -15.31 31.09 -22.68
C ASN A 886 -14.94 30.81 -21.19
N LYS A 887 -15.80 30.14 -20.42
CA LYS A 887 -15.58 29.79 -19.01
C LYS A 887 -14.65 28.58 -18.89
N LYS A 888 -13.83 28.57 -17.83
CA LYS A 888 -12.89 27.48 -17.53
C LYS A 888 -13.68 26.29 -17.00
N LYS A 889 -13.57 25.12 -17.63
CA LYS A 889 -14.24 23.90 -17.15
C LYS A 889 -13.44 23.28 -16.00
N SER A 890 -14.10 23.00 -14.87
CA SER A 890 -13.50 22.21 -13.81
C SER A 890 -13.27 20.77 -14.28
N PRO A 891 -12.36 20.00 -13.64
CA PRO A 891 -12.08 18.62 -14.03
C PRO A 891 -13.35 17.75 -14.05
N ARG A 892 -14.23 17.91 -13.05
CA ARG A 892 -15.49 17.18 -12.96
C ARG A 892 -16.42 17.45 -14.15
N ARG A 893 -16.60 18.73 -14.50
CA ARG A 893 -17.39 19.16 -15.68
C ARG A 893 -16.77 18.68 -17.00
N ALA A 894 -15.44 18.66 -17.10
CA ALA A 894 -14.73 18.17 -18.29
C ALA A 894 -14.92 16.66 -18.49
N ILE A 895 -14.88 15.87 -17.41
CA ILE A 895 -15.16 14.42 -17.47
C ILE A 895 -16.61 14.16 -17.87
N GLU A 896 -17.57 14.90 -17.29
CA GLU A 896 -18.98 14.81 -17.66
C GLU A 896 -19.18 15.09 -19.15
N GLN A 897 -18.53 16.13 -19.69
CA GLN A 897 -18.55 16.41 -21.12
C GLN A 897 -17.95 15.26 -21.94
N ALA A 898 -16.79 14.73 -21.55
CA ALA A 898 -16.14 13.64 -22.27
C ALA A 898 -16.97 12.33 -22.29
N ILE A 899 -17.80 12.09 -21.27
CA ILE A 899 -18.76 10.98 -21.26
C ILE A 899 -19.88 11.25 -22.27
N ARG A 900 -20.45 12.47 -22.27
CA ARG A 900 -21.51 12.87 -23.22
C ARG A 900 -21.05 12.83 -24.67
N ASP A 901 -19.85 13.34 -24.96
CA ASP A 901 -19.27 13.36 -26.31
C ASP A 901 -19.07 11.94 -26.88
N ARG A 902 -18.94 10.93 -26.00
CA ARG A 902 -18.83 9.52 -26.37
C ARG A 902 -20.16 8.76 -26.25
N GLN A 903 -21.28 9.48 -26.16
CA GLN A 903 -22.63 8.92 -26.02
C GLN A 903 -22.74 7.96 -24.82
N GLY A 904 -22.08 8.31 -23.72
CA GLY A 904 -22.13 7.53 -22.48
C GLY A 904 -23.41 7.75 -21.68
N PRO A 905 -23.64 6.91 -20.64
CA PRO A 905 -24.81 7.02 -19.78
C PRO A 905 -24.92 8.40 -19.10
N ASP A 906 -26.16 8.89 -18.97
CA ASP A 906 -26.42 10.12 -18.22
C ASP A 906 -26.23 9.89 -16.72
N ILE A 907 -25.10 10.38 -16.20
CA ILE A 907 -24.73 10.20 -14.81
C ILE A 907 -25.66 10.92 -13.83
N ARG A 908 -26.43 11.90 -14.30
CA ARG A 908 -27.40 12.62 -13.47
C ARG A 908 -28.64 11.78 -13.17
N ARG A 909 -28.94 10.78 -14.01
CA ARG A 909 -30.03 9.81 -13.78
C ARG A 909 -29.55 8.56 -13.06
N GLN A 910 -28.26 8.42 -12.80
CA GLN A 910 -27.67 7.25 -12.14
C GLN A 910 -28.32 7.01 -10.76
N GLU A 911 -28.42 5.74 -10.37
CA GLU A 911 -28.89 5.36 -9.04
C GLU A 911 -28.14 6.10 -7.92
N HIS A 912 -28.89 6.55 -6.91
CA HIS A 912 -28.33 7.09 -5.68
C HIS A 912 -28.06 5.96 -4.68
N ILE A 913 -26.78 5.67 -4.42
CA ILE A 913 -26.38 4.62 -3.49
C ILE A 913 -26.22 5.23 -2.10
N VAL A 914 -27.08 4.82 -1.17
CA VAL A 914 -27.02 5.24 0.24
C VAL A 914 -25.95 4.46 1.03
N PRO A 915 -25.31 5.07 2.05
CA PRO A 915 -24.29 4.41 2.87
C PRO A 915 -24.77 3.15 3.60
N TYR A 916 -26.03 3.15 4.03
CA TYR A 916 -26.71 2.04 4.70
C TYR A 916 -28.09 1.86 4.07
N ILE A 917 -28.40 0.63 3.65
CA ILE A 917 -29.72 0.27 3.11
C ILE A 917 -30.67 -0.07 4.26
N VAL A 918 -30.16 -0.79 5.25
CA VAL A 918 -30.88 -1.24 6.44
C VAL A 918 -30.05 -0.92 7.69
N PRO A 919 -30.69 -0.77 8.87
CA PRO A 919 -29.96 -0.62 10.12
C PRO A 919 -29.09 -1.85 10.44
N PRO A 920 -28.01 -1.71 11.23
CA PRO A 920 -27.13 -2.84 11.60
C PRO A 920 -27.84 -3.99 12.33
N TRP A 921 -28.94 -3.69 13.03
CA TRP A 921 -29.76 -4.65 13.77
C TRP A 921 -30.92 -5.24 12.94
N TRP A 922 -31.00 -4.93 11.65
CA TRP A 922 -32.05 -5.44 10.76
C TRP A 922 -32.01 -6.96 10.61
N GLN A 923 -33.17 -7.61 10.69
CA GLN A 923 -33.32 -9.05 10.54
C GLN A 923 -33.92 -9.39 9.18
N GLY A 924 -33.04 -9.60 8.20
CA GLY A 924 -33.45 -10.01 6.86
C GLY A 924 -34.06 -11.40 6.76
N PRO A 925 -34.47 -11.80 5.53
CA PRO A 925 -35.05 -13.11 5.29
C PRO A 925 -34.06 -14.23 5.62
N GLN A 926 -34.58 -15.40 5.93
CA GLN A 926 -33.75 -16.59 6.07
C GLN A 926 -33.25 -17.03 4.68
N MET A 927 -31.99 -17.44 4.62
CA MET A 927 -31.37 -17.86 3.36
C MET A 927 -30.93 -19.31 3.43
N PHE A 928 -31.19 -20.05 2.36
CA PHE A 928 -30.77 -21.45 2.22
C PHE A 928 -30.02 -21.61 0.89
N ILE A 929 -28.72 -21.91 0.99
CA ILE A 929 -27.85 -22.18 -0.17
C ILE A 929 -27.15 -23.50 0.12
N GLU A 930 -27.55 -24.55 -0.60
CA GLU A 930 -27.01 -25.88 -0.41
C GLU A 930 -25.62 -26.06 -1.04
N THR A 931 -24.92 -27.10 -0.59
CA THR A 931 -23.52 -27.32 -0.96
C THR A 931 -23.36 -27.78 -2.40
N ASN A 932 -24.36 -28.47 -2.94
CA ASN A 932 -24.37 -29.03 -4.28
C ASN A 932 -25.79 -29.06 -4.89
N THR A 933 -25.85 -29.28 -6.20
CA THR A 933 -27.08 -29.29 -7.01
C THR A 933 -28.08 -30.37 -6.61
N GLU A 934 -27.60 -31.58 -6.31
CA GLU A 934 -28.45 -32.73 -5.99
C GLU A 934 -29.13 -32.53 -4.63
N GLU A 935 -28.39 -32.09 -3.62
CA GLU A 935 -28.93 -31.75 -2.31
C GLU A 935 -29.98 -30.63 -2.39
N ALA A 936 -29.73 -29.61 -3.22
CA ALA A 936 -30.70 -28.54 -3.44
C ALA A 936 -32.00 -29.03 -4.08
N GLN A 937 -31.90 -29.94 -5.06
CA GLN A 937 -33.07 -30.52 -5.70
C GLN A 937 -33.89 -31.39 -4.73
N ILE A 938 -33.23 -32.30 -3.99
CA ILE A 938 -33.89 -33.17 -3.02
C ILE A 938 -34.60 -32.34 -1.95
N LYS A 939 -33.93 -31.33 -1.39
CA LYS A 939 -34.54 -30.46 -0.38
C LYS A 939 -35.68 -29.63 -0.96
N HIS A 940 -35.55 -29.15 -2.20
CA HIS A 940 -36.63 -28.45 -2.88
C HIS A 940 -37.88 -29.33 -2.99
N GLU A 941 -37.75 -30.55 -3.52
CA GLU A 941 -38.84 -31.51 -3.64
C GLU A 941 -39.49 -31.84 -2.29
N GLN A 942 -38.69 -32.04 -1.24
CA GLN A 942 -39.17 -32.25 0.14
C GLN A 942 -39.99 -31.06 0.64
N ILE A 943 -39.51 -29.83 0.45
CA ILE A 943 -40.19 -28.62 0.95
C ILE A 943 -41.51 -28.38 0.22
N ILE A 944 -41.59 -28.67 -1.08
CA ILE A 944 -42.88 -28.59 -1.81
C ILE A 944 -43.91 -29.54 -1.19
N GLN A 945 -43.49 -30.70 -0.68
CA GLN A 945 -44.36 -31.68 -0.03
C GLN A 945 -44.69 -31.31 1.41
N ASP A 946 -43.71 -30.82 2.17
CA ASP A 946 -43.83 -30.53 3.61
C ASP A 946 -44.58 -29.22 3.90
N GLU A 947 -44.53 -28.24 2.98
CA GLU A 947 -45.06 -26.89 3.18
C GLU A 947 -46.08 -26.47 2.09
N PRO A 948 -47.11 -27.28 1.76
CA PRO A 948 -48.00 -27.02 0.62
C PRO A 948 -48.85 -25.75 0.76
N ASP A 949 -49.05 -25.28 1.99
CA ASP A 949 -49.81 -24.06 2.30
C ASP A 949 -48.98 -22.77 2.16
N ALA A 950 -47.66 -22.88 1.95
CA ALA A 950 -46.79 -21.75 1.71
C ALA A 950 -47.00 -21.15 0.30
N VAL A 951 -46.58 -19.89 0.11
CA VAL A 951 -46.58 -19.28 -1.23
C VAL A 951 -45.25 -19.57 -1.91
N HIS A 952 -45.28 -20.39 -2.97
CA HIS A 952 -44.10 -20.84 -3.71
C HIS A 952 -43.89 -20.00 -4.97
N ILE A 953 -42.85 -19.18 -4.97
CA ILE A 953 -42.57 -18.21 -6.04
C ILE A 953 -41.17 -18.40 -6.57
N TYR A 954 -41.03 -18.55 -7.88
CA TYR A 954 -39.76 -18.69 -8.58
C TYR A 954 -39.43 -17.37 -9.28
N THR A 955 -38.15 -17.00 -9.33
CA THR A 955 -37.72 -15.72 -9.91
C THR A 955 -36.51 -15.90 -10.80
N ASP A 956 -36.46 -15.12 -11.87
CA ASP A 956 -35.30 -15.04 -12.75
C ASP A 956 -35.07 -13.62 -13.28
N GLY A 957 -33.82 -13.34 -13.68
CA GLY A 957 -33.45 -12.18 -14.47
C GLY A 957 -32.65 -12.60 -15.70
N SER A 958 -33.05 -12.12 -16.88
CA SER A 958 -32.44 -12.53 -18.15
C SER A 958 -31.94 -11.36 -18.99
N GLY A 959 -30.94 -11.63 -19.83
CA GLY A 959 -30.34 -10.64 -20.73
C GLY A 959 -30.28 -11.16 -22.17
N ILE A 960 -31.11 -10.62 -23.06
CA ILE A 960 -31.20 -11.03 -24.48
C ILE A 960 -31.04 -9.81 -25.39
N GLY A 961 -30.18 -9.91 -26.41
CA GLY A 961 -30.06 -8.86 -27.43
C GLY A 961 -29.66 -7.48 -26.91
N GLY A 962 -29.01 -7.38 -25.75
CA GLY A 962 -28.68 -6.12 -25.09
C GLY A 962 -29.81 -5.54 -24.23
N HIS A 963 -30.90 -6.28 -24.04
CA HIS A 963 -32.06 -5.92 -23.22
C HIS A 963 -32.13 -6.80 -21.97
N ILE A 964 -32.54 -6.23 -20.84
CA ILE A 964 -32.64 -6.93 -19.56
C ILE A 964 -34.11 -7.08 -19.17
N GLY A 965 -34.50 -8.28 -18.77
CA GLY A 965 -35.84 -8.63 -18.29
C GLY A 965 -35.79 -9.27 -16.92
N ALA A 966 -36.89 -9.21 -16.18
CA ALA A 966 -37.06 -9.83 -14.87
C ALA A 966 -38.45 -10.45 -14.78
N ALA A 967 -38.57 -11.56 -14.06
CA ALA A 967 -39.86 -12.19 -13.82
C ALA A 967 -39.95 -12.89 -12.46
N ALA A 968 -41.18 -13.08 -12.01
CA ALA A 968 -41.55 -13.93 -10.89
C ALA A 968 -42.80 -14.75 -11.27
N VAL A 969 -42.75 -16.04 -11.01
CA VAL A 969 -43.84 -17.00 -11.29
C VAL A 969 -44.24 -17.67 -9.98
N CYS A 970 -45.48 -17.48 -9.58
CA CYS A 970 -46.05 -18.09 -8.38
C CYS A 970 -46.85 -19.33 -8.75
N THR A 971 -46.34 -20.50 -8.38
CA THR A 971 -47.00 -21.78 -8.64
C THR A 971 -48.24 -21.99 -7.77
N THR A 972 -48.29 -21.38 -6.57
CA THR A 972 -49.43 -21.48 -5.66
C THR A 972 -50.66 -20.71 -6.16
N THR A 973 -50.46 -19.52 -6.73
CA THR A 973 -51.55 -18.64 -7.20
C THR A 973 -51.70 -18.62 -8.73
N GLN A 974 -50.81 -19.32 -9.45
CA GLN A 974 -50.71 -19.30 -10.92
C GLN A 974 -50.55 -17.87 -11.47
N GLU A 975 -49.90 -16.99 -10.70
CA GLU A 975 -49.69 -15.59 -11.05
C GLU A 975 -48.25 -15.38 -11.56
N THR A 976 -48.12 -14.71 -12.70
CA THR A 976 -46.82 -14.32 -13.26
C THR A 976 -46.72 -12.81 -13.34
N LYS A 977 -45.61 -12.26 -12.85
CA LYS A 977 -45.25 -10.85 -13.05
C LYS A 977 -43.92 -10.76 -13.78
N SER A 978 -43.81 -9.77 -14.65
CA SER A 978 -42.59 -9.50 -15.38
C SER A 978 -42.36 -8.00 -15.56
N ALA A 979 -41.09 -7.62 -15.74
CA ALA A 979 -40.68 -6.24 -15.92
C ALA A 979 -39.54 -6.13 -16.93
N TYR A 980 -39.61 -5.11 -17.78
CA TYR A 980 -38.51 -4.74 -18.67
C TYR A 980 -37.58 -3.77 -17.94
N MET A 981 -36.30 -4.13 -17.81
CA MET A 981 -35.32 -3.39 -17.01
C MET A 981 -34.43 -2.47 -17.87
N GLY A 982 -34.85 -2.15 -19.09
CA GLY A 982 -34.07 -1.34 -20.02
C GLY A 982 -32.97 -2.12 -20.74
N ASP A 983 -32.03 -1.38 -21.34
CA ASP A 983 -30.87 -1.96 -22.03
C ASP A 983 -29.67 -2.22 -21.09
N ASP A 984 -28.60 -2.80 -21.65
CA ASP A 984 -27.36 -3.13 -20.93
C ASP A 984 -26.50 -1.91 -20.53
N THR A 985 -26.94 -0.70 -20.89
CA THR A 985 -26.40 0.58 -20.40
C THR A 985 -27.18 1.11 -19.19
N THR A 986 -28.41 0.64 -19.00
CA THR A 986 -29.30 1.02 -17.91
C THR A 986 -29.24 0.00 -16.77
N SER A 987 -29.42 -1.29 -17.06
CA SER A 987 -29.47 -2.35 -16.06
C SER A 987 -28.52 -3.51 -16.35
N THR A 988 -28.46 -4.47 -15.44
CA THR A 988 -27.67 -5.70 -15.55
C THR A 988 -28.54 -6.90 -15.25
N VAL A 989 -28.18 -8.08 -15.75
CA VAL A 989 -28.85 -9.35 -15.41
C VAL A 989 -29.02 -9.50 -13.89
N TYR A 990 -27.96 -9.26 -13.12
CA TYR A 990 -28.01 -9.27 -11.65
C TYR A 990 -29.05 -8.30 -11.05
N ALA A 991 -29.30 -7.14 -11.66
CA ALA A 991 -30.38 -6.26 -11.20
C ALA A 991 -31.77 -6.74 -11.65
N GLY A 992 -31.86 -7.42 -12.79
CA GLY A 992 -33.05 -8.17 -13.19
C GLY A 992 -33.42 -9.25 -12.15
N GLU A 993 -32.43 -9.97 -11.64
CA GLU A 993 -32.60 -10.99 -10.60
C GLU A 993 -33.15 -10.41 -9.29
N LEU A 994 -32.60 -9.27 -8.85
CA LEU A 994 -33.14 -8.53 -7.70
C LEU A 994 -34.56 -8.02 -7.97
N GLN A 995 -34.84 -7.54 -9.19
CA GLN A 995 -36.19 -7.15 -9.56
C GLN A 995 -37.15 -8.35 -9.55
N GLY A 996 -36.71 -9.53 -9.99
CA GLY A 996 -37.47 -10.78 -9.87
C GLY A 996 -37.88 -11.07 -8.43
N ILE A 997 -36.95 -10.98 -7.48
CA ILE A 997 -37.25 -11.08 -6.04
C ILE A 997 -38.25 -10.01 -5.59
N SER A 998 -38.10 -8.77 -6.04
CA SER A 998 -39.06 -7.70 -5.71
C SER A 998 -40.47 -7.99 -6.26
N LEU A 999 -40.58 -8.52 -7.48
CA LEU A 999 -41.84 -8.95 -8.08
C LEU A 999 -42.46 -10.12 -7.31
N ALA A 1000 -41.66 -11.09 -6.86
CA ALA A 1000 -42.14 -12.18 -6.01
C ALA A 1000 -42.73 -11.67 -4.69
N LEU A 1001 -42.06 -10.72 -4.04
CA LEU A 1001 -42.58 -10.08 -2.83
C LEU A 1001 -43.88 -9.32 -3.09
N GLN A 1002 -44.03 -8.69 -4.27
CA GLN A 1002 -45.31 -8.06 -4.65
C GLN A 1002 -46.43 -9.08 -4.83
N ILE A 1003 -46.14 -10.25 -5.41
CA ILE A 1003 -47.14 -11.33 -5.52
C ILE A 1003 -47.56 -11.80 -4.12
N ALA A 1004 -46.60 -12.01 -3.21
CA ALA A 1004 -46.89 -12.40 -1.83
C ALA A 1004 -47.72 -11.35 -1.07
N GLN A 1005 -47.39 -10.06 -1.23
CA GLN A 1005 -48.17 -8.96 -0.67
C GLN A 1005 -49.60 -8.92 -1.22
N GLN A 1006 -49.77 -9.17 -2.52
CA GLN A 1006 -51.09 -9.23 -3.14
C GLN A 1006 -51.92 -10.43 -2.67
N ASP A 1007 -51.30 -11.61 -2.56
CA ASP A 1007 -51.94 -12.80 -1.99
C ASP A 1007 -52.48 -12.52 -0.58
N ARG A 1008 -51.66 -11.89 0.27
CA ARG A 1008 -52.06 -11.47 1.61
C ARG A 1008 -53.18 -10.44 1.60
N SER A 1009 -53.13 -9.44 0.70
CA SER A 1009 -54.15 -8.40 0.58
C SER A 1009 -55.53 -8.93 0.14
N ARG A 1010 -55.57 -10.08 -0.56
CA ARG A 1010 -56.80 -10.77 -0.95
C ARG A 1010 -57.45 -11.53 0.23
N GLY A 1011 -56.85 -11.47 1.43
CA GLY A 1011 -57.38 -12.11 2.64
C GLY A 1011 -56.87 -13.53 2.88
N ASN A 1012 -55.91 -14.01 2.07
CA ASN A 1012 -55.36 -15.36 2.24
C ASN A 1012 -54.52 -15.47 3.52
N SER A 1013 -54.78 -16.52 4.30
CA SER A 1013 -54.05 -16.80 5.54
C SER A 1013 -52.85 -17.70 5.26
N ARG A 1014 -51.71 -17.08 4.97
CA ARG A 1014 -50.43 -17.76 4.75
C ARG A 1014 -49.50 -17.47 5.94
N SER A 1015 -48.77 -18.48 6.39
CA SER A 1015 -47.73 -18.31 7.43
C SER A 1015 -46.35 -18.02 6.84
N LYS A 1016 -46.13 -18.35 5.56
CA LYS A 1016 -44.79 -18.45 4.96
C LYS A 1016 -44.75 -18.11 3.47
N VAL A 1017 -43.68 -17.44 3.06
CA VAL A 1017 -43.36 -17.12 1.65
C VAL A 1017 -42.02 -17.77 1.31
N LEU A 1018 -42.00 -18.62 0.28
CA LEU A 1018 -40.82 -19.34 -0.19
C LEU A 1018 -40.46 -18.83 -1.58
N ILE A 1019 -39.36 -18.05 -1.65
CA ILE A 1019 -38.84 -17.51 -2.90
C ILE A 1019 -37.68 -18.39 -3.36
N TYR A 1020 -37.76 -18.91 -4.58
CA TYR A 1020 -36.74 -19.74 -5.21
C TYR A 1020 -36.04 -18.95 -6.33
N THR A 1021 -34.71 -18.93 -6.31
CA THR A 1021 -33.87 -18.31 -7.34
C THR A 1021 -32.61 -19.13 -7.55
N ASP A 1022 -32.11 -19.17 -8.78
CA ASP A 1022 -30.82 -19.77 -9.09
C ASP A 1022 -29.62 -18.86 -8.81
N ASN A 1023 -29.89 -17.60 -8.46
CA ASN A 1023 -28.86 -16.59 -8.26
C ASN A 1023 -28.42 -16.47 -6.79
N GLN A 1024 -27.43 -17.27 -6.40
CA GLN A 1024 -26.85 -17.22 -5.04
C GLN A 1024 -26.36 -15.82 -4.62
N ALA A 1025 -25.93 -14.99 -5.57
CA ALA A 1025 -25.45 -13.63 -5.26
C ALA A 1025 -26.61 -12.69 -4.90
N ALA A 1026 -27.77 -12.84 -5.55
CA ALA A 1026 -29.00 -12.12 -5.22
C ALA A 1026 -29.49 -12.51 -3.83
N ILE A 1027 -29.54 -13.82 -3.50
CA ILE A 1027 -29.91 -14.33 -2.17
C ILE A 1027 -29.06 -13.67 -1.07
N ARG A 1028 -27.73 -13.75 -1.21
CA ARG A 1028 -26.79 -13.18 -0.22
C ARG A 1028 -26.96 -11.66 -0.07
N SER A 1029 -27.24 -10.96 -1.16
CA SER A 1029 -27.36 -9.50 -1.15
C SER A 1029 -28.70 -9.03 -0.59
N THR A 1030 -29.78 -9.77 -0.81
CA THR A 1030 -31.09 -9.52 -0.20
C THR A 1030 -31.08 -9.82 1.31
N ALA A 1031 -30.43 -10.90 1.72
CA ALA A 1031 -30.30 -11.25 3.14
C ALA A 1031 -29.38 -10.28 3.92
N LYS A 1032 -28.36 -9.73 3.25
CA LYS A 1032 -27.40 -8.75 3.81
C LYS A 1032 -27.25 -7.55 2.86
N PRO A 1033 -28.24 -6.64 2.78
CA PRO A 1033 -28.20 -5.47 1.90
C PRO A 1033 -27.00 -4.56 2.21
N LYS A 1034 -26.18 -4.28 1.19
CA LYS A 1034 -25.03 -3.37 1.29
C LYS A 1034 -25.12 -2.29 0.20
N GLY A 1035 -24.62 -1.09 0.49
CA GLY A 1035 -24.53 0.03 -0.47
C GLY A 1035 -23.61 -0.29 -1.65
N LYS A 1036 -24.18 -0.88 -2.71
CA LYS A 1036 -23.53 -1.25 -3.97
C LYS A 1036 -24.47 -0.95 -5.14
N SER A 1037 -24.07 -1.29 -6.37
CA SER A 1037 -24.98 -1.15 -7.52
C SER A 1037 -26.22 -2.02 -7.35
N GLY A 1038 -27.39 -1.48 -7.69
CA GLY A 1038 -28.70 -2.08 -7.40
C GLY A 1038 -29.20 -1.76 -5.98
N ALA A 1039 -28.63 -0.75 -5.30
CA ALA A 1039 -29.01 -0.43 -3.91
C ALA A 1039 -30.47 0.01 -3.78
N TYR A 1040 -31.03 0.69 -4.79
CA TYR A 1040 -32.43 1.09 -4.76
C TYR A 1040 -33.38 -0.12 -4.77
N LEU A 1041 -33.04 -1.17 -5.53
CA LEU A 1041 -33.77 -2.44 -5.54
C LEU A 1041 -33.68 -3.14 -4.19
N LEU A 1042 -32.46 -3.27 -3.64
CA LEU A 1042 -32.26 -3.86 -2.32
C LEU A 1042 -33.00 -3.11 -1.21
N ARG A 1043 -33.09 -1.78 -1.31
CA ARG A 1043 -33.89 -0.96 -0.38
C ARG A 1043 -35.39 -1.25 -0.51
N SER A 1044 -35.88 -1.35 -1.74
CA SER A 1044 -37.28 -1.74 -2.00
C SER A 1044 -37.58 -3.12 -1.44
N ILE A 1045 -36.72 -4.10 -1.74
CA ILE A 1045 -36.83 -5.48 -1.25
C ILE A 1045 -36.83 -5.53 0.28
N ALA A 1046 -35.89 -4.85 0.94
CA ALA A 1046 -35.85 -4.82 2.41
C ALA A 1046 -37.16 -4.25 3.00
N LYS A 1047 -37.68 -3.17 2.41
CA LYS A 1047 -38.97 -2.59 2.83
C LYS A 1047 -40.14 -3.57 2.64
N GLN A 1048 -40.20 -4.26 1.50
CA GLN A 1048 -41.25 -5.25 1.22
C GLN A 1048 -41.20 -6.43 2.21
N ILE A 1049 -39.99 -6.87 2.58
CA ILE A 1049 -39.78 -7.92 3.58
C ILE A 1049 -40.23 -7.45 4.97
N ASP A 1050 -39.88 -6.23 5.37
CA ASP A 1050 -40.33 -5.65 6.64
C ASP A 1050 -41.87 -5.57 6.69
N GLU A 1051 -42.51 -5.14 5.60
CA GLU A 1051 -43.98 -5.08 5.47
C GLU A 1051 -44.62 -6.47 5.62
N LEU A 1052 -44.05 -7.52 5.01
CA LEU A 1052 -44.55 -8.89 5.15
C LEU A 1052 -44.32 -9.46 6.55
N GLN A 1053 -43.16 -9.22 7.15
CA GLN A 1053 -42.84 -9.66 8.51
C GLN A 1053 -43.79 -9.01 9.53
N LEU A 1054 -44.11 -7.72 9.38
CA LEU A 1054 -45.11 -7.02 10.21
C LEU A 1054 -46.51 -7.62 10.10
N GLN A 1055 -46.83 -8.26 8.96
CA GLN A 1055 -48.10 -8.96 8.73
C GLN A 1055 -48.08 -10.42 9.20
N GLY A 1056 -46.98 -10.87 9.82
CA GLY A 1056 -46.78 -12.22 10.33
C GLY A 1056 -46.34 -13.25 9.29
N LEU A 1057 -45.89 -12.81 8.09
CA LEU A 1057 -45.43 -13.70 7.02
C LEU A 1057 -43.91 -13.83 7.04
N ASN A 1058 -43.42 -15.02 7.37
CA ASN A 1058 -42.00 -15.32 7.32
C ASN A 1058 -41.53 -15.53 5.88
N THR A 1059 -40.51 -14.78 5.47
CA THR A 1059 -39.93 -14.89 4.13
C THR A 1059 -38.62 -15.68 4.16
N GLU A 1060 -38.55 -16.72 3.33
CA GLU A 1060 -37.33 -17.47 3.07
C GLU A 1060 -36.93 -17.33 1.60
N ILE A 1061 -35.63 -17.21 1.34
CA ILE A 1061 -35.08 -17.21 -0.01
C ILE A 1061 -34.14 -18.41 -0.15
N ARG A 1062 -34.47 -19.30 -1.09
CA ARG A 1062 -33.84 -20.60 -1.28
C ARG A 1062 -33.19 -20.69 -2.65
N TRP A 1063 -31.99 -21.25 -2.68
CA TRP A 1063 -31.29 -21.51 -3.93
C TRP A 1063 -31.86 -22.76 -4.61
N VAL A 1064 -32.13 -22.65 -5.91
CA VAL A 1064 -32.43 -23.80 -6.79
C VAL A 1064 -31.43 -23.82 -7.94
N PRO A 1065 -31.00 -24.98 -8.42
CA PRO A 1065 -30.12 -25.07 -9.59
C PRO A 1065 -30.83 -24.68 -10.88
N ALA A 1066 -30.12 -23.95 -11.75
CA ALA A 1066 -30.58 -23.58 -13.09
C ALA A 1066 -30.57 -24.78 -14.06
N HIS A 1067 -31.53 -24.81 -14.99
CA HIS A 1067 -31.55 -25.70 -16.16
C HIS A 1067 -31.55 -27.21 -15.86
N ILE A 1068 -32.20 -27.62 -14.77
CA ILE A 1068 -32.38 -29.03 -14.43
C ILE A 1068 -33.85 -29.49 -14.50
N GLY A 1069 -34.75 -28.67 -15.08
CA GLY A 1069 -36.14 -29.04 -15.29
C GLY A 1069 -37.08 -28.78 -14.11
N ILE A 1070 -36.71 -27.94 -13.14
CA ILE A 1070 -37.64 -27.45 -12.12
C ILE A 1070 -38.64 -26.52 -12.81
N GLN A 1071 -39.87 -26.99 -13.03
CA GLN A 1071 -40.89 -26.32 -13.85
C GLN A 1071 -41.04 -24.82 -13.53
N GLY A 1072 -41.21 -24.45 -12.25
CA GLY A 1072 -41.37 -23.05 -11.86
C GLY A 1072 -40.15 -22.16 -12.18
N ASN A 1073 -38.94 -22.72 -12.10
CA ASN A 1073 -37.71 -21.99 -12.45
C ASN A 1073 -37.59 -21.81 -13.97
N GLU A 1074 -37.89 -22.84 -14.77
CA GLU A 1074 -37.90 -22.75 -16.23
C GLU A 1074 -38.97 -21.78 -16.74
N GLU A 1075 -40.13 -21.74 -16.07
CA GLU A 1075 -41.19 -20.76 -16.37
C GLU A 1075 -40.76 -19.33 -16.04
N ALA A 1076 -40.07 -19.12 -14.92
CA ALA A 1076 -39.52 -17.82 -14.56
C ALA A 1076 -38.44 -17.35 -15.55
N ASP A 1077 -37.52 -18.24 -15.95
CA ASP A 1077 -36.50 -17.94 -16.97
C ASP A 1077 -37.13 -17.58 -18.32
N ARG A 1078 -38.11 -18.37 -18.79
CA ARG A 1078 -38.85 -18.05 -20.02
C ARG A 1078 -39.56 -16.70 -19.90
N ALA A 1079 -40.26 -16.43 -18.80
CA ALA A 1079 -40.96 -15.16 -18.60
C ALA A 1079 -40.00 -13.95 -18.53
N ALA A 1080 -38.81 -14.11 -17.93
CA ALA A 1080 -37.80 -13.07 -17.88
C ALA A 1080 -37.21 -12.76 -19.27
N LYS A 1081 -37.02 -13.79 -20.11
CA LYS A 1081 -36.65 -13.63 -21.53
C LYS A 1081 -37.76 -12.94 -22.31
N GLU A 1082 -39.01 -13.36 -22.12
CA GLU A 1082 -40.15 -12.76 -22.81
C GLU A 1082 -40.36 -11.29 -22.46
N ALA A 1083 -39.99 -10.88 -21.25
CA ALA A 1083 -40.01 -9.48 -20.81
C ALA A 1083 -39.11 -8.56 -21.65
N THR A 1084 -38.05 -9.08 -22.28
CA THR A 1084 -37.19 -8.31 -23.19
C THR A 1084 -37.77 -8.15 -24.59
N GLY A 1085 -38.94 -8.76 -24.85
CA GLY A 1085 -39.53 -8.88 -26.17
C GLY A 1085 -39.05 -10.10 -26.96
N TRP A 1086 -38.21 -10.97 -26.37
CA TRP A 1086 -37.82 -12.22 -27.03
C TRP A 1086 -38.96 -13.23 -27.02
N ARG A 1087 -39.05 -14.07 -28.06
CA ARG A 1087 -39.98 -15.22 -28.14
C ARG A 1087 -39.22 -16.41 -28.74
N GLU A 1088 -39.74 -17.60 -28.50
CA GLU A 1088 -39.14 -18.83 -29.00
C GLU A 1088 -39.04 -18.82 -30.54
N GLY A 1089 -37.97 -19.40 -31.10
CA GLY A 1089 -37.70 -19.38 -32.54
C GLY A 1089 -37.17 -18.05 -33.08
N ASP A 1090 -36.50 -17.23 -32.26
CA ASP A 1090 -35.98 -15.89 -32.59
C ASP A 1090 -37.06 -14.88 -33.02
N LEU A 1091 -38.30 -15.13 -32.65
CA LEU A 1091 -39.42 -14.21 -32.84
C LEU A 1091 -39.32 -13.04 -31.84
N THR A 1092 -39.89 -11.88 -32.21
CA THR A 1092 -39.94 -10.70 -31.34
C THR A 1092 -41.38 -10.31 -31.03
N GLY A 1093 -41.71 -10.14 -29.75
CA GLY A 1093 -42.99 -9.66 -29.25
C GLY A 1093 -42.88 -8.34 -28.49
N PRO A 1094 -43.99 -7.84 -27.92
CA PRO A 1094 -43.96 -6.66 -27.06
C PRO A 1094 -43.13 -6.92 -25.80
N LYS A 1095 -42.37 -5.90 -25.39
CA LYS A 1095 -41.62 -5.88 -24.12
C LYS A 1095 -42.60 -5.73 -22.95
N ALA A 1096 -42.22 -6.22 -21.77
CA ALA A 1096 -42.96 -5.95 -20.55
C ALA A 1096 -42.91 -4.45 -20.18
N ALA A 1097 -43.77 -4.01 -19.27
CA ALA A 1097 -43.72 -2.64 -18.76
C ALA A 1097 -42.42 -2.40 -17.97
N GLU A 1098 -41.90 -1.18 -18.04
CA GLU A 1098 -40.81 -0.75 -17.17
C GLU A 1098 -41.31 -0.56 -15.73
N PRO A 1099 -40.50 -0.86 -14.70
CA PRO A 1099 -40.86 -0.56 -13.33
C PRO A 1099 -40.97 0.95 -13.12
N GLN A 1100 -41.80 1.38 -12.16
CA GLN A 1100 -41.98 2.80 -11.83
C GLN A 1100 -40.68 3.53 -11.51
N GLN A 1101 -39.70 2.82 -10.94
CA GLN A 1101 -38.36 3.33 -10.65
C GLN A 1101 -37.32 2.50 -11.41
N LEU A 1102 -36.71 3.10 -12.43
CA LEU A 1102 -35.61 2.52 -13.18
C LEU A 1102 -34.48 3.55 -13.29
N TYR A 1103 -33.29 3.17 -12.83
CA TYR A 1103 -32.11 4.03 -12.82
C TYR A 1103 -30.93 3.34 -13.51
N PRO A 1104 -30.17 4.04 -14.37
CA PRO A 1104 -28.85 3.59 -14.79
C PRO A 1104 -27.97 3.22 -13.59
N LEU A 1105 -27.44 2.01 -13.62
CA LEU A 1105 -26.65 1.49 -12.51
C LEU A 1105 -25.20 1.98 -12.56
N ARG A 1106 -24.57 2.11 -11.40
CA ARG A 1106 -23.12 2.39 -11.35
C ARG A 1106 -22.30 1.28 -12.05
N SER A 1107 -22.77 0.03 -12.02
CA SER A 1107 -22.14 -1.10 -12.68
C SER A 1107 -22.21 -1.00 -14.21
N THR A 1108 -23.30 -0.48 -14.80
CA THR A 1108 -23.42 -0.34 -16.25
C THR A 1108 -22.46 0.72 -16.78
N MET A 1109 -22.22 1.81 -16.05
CA MET A 1109 -21.17 2.78 -16.38
C MET A 1109 -19.76 2.16 -16.45
N LYS A 1110 -19.45 1.25 -15.52
CA LYS A 1110 -18.17 0.52 -15.53
C LYS A 1110 -18.08 -0.41 -16.74
N THR A 1111 -19.17 -1.08 -17.07
CA THR A 1111 -19.25 -1.95 -18.25
C THR A 1111 -19.12 -1.15 -19.54
N TRP A 1112 -19.85 -0.05 -19.67
CA TRP A 1112 -19.78 0.87 -20.81
C TRP A 1112 -18.37 1.43 -20.98
N SER A 1113 -17.78 2.02 -19.93
CA SER A 1113 -16.43 2.59 -20.02
C SER A 1113 -15.38 1.52 -20.35
N HIS A 1114 -15.55 0.29 -19.86
CA HIS A 1114 -14.71 -0.83 -20.27
C HIS A 1114 -14.87 -1.16 -21.76
N LYS A 1115 -16.11 -1.30 -22.28
CA LYS A 1115 -16.36 -1.53 -23.70
C LYS A 1115 -15.75 -0.40 -24.55
N GLU A 1116 -16.02 0.85 -24.21
CA GLU A 1116 -15.53 2.03 -24.94
C GLU A 1116 -13.99 2.13 -24.93
N THR A 1117 -13.33 1.85 -23.81
CA THR A 1117 -11.87 1.85 -23.74
C THR A 1117 -11.23 0.74 -24.56
N ILE A 1118 -11.83 -0.46 -24.59
CA ILE A 1118 -11.35 -1.55 -25.44
C ILE A 1118 -11.56 -1.22 -26.93
N THR A 1119 -12.73 -0.73 -27.32
CA THR A 1119 -13.02 -0.31 -28.71
C THR A 1119 -12.09 0.82 -29.16
N SER A 1120 -11.83 1.78 -28.26
CA SER A 1120 -10.86 2.85 -28.51
C SER A 1120 -9.44 2.28 -28.68
N TRP A 1121 -9.01 1.36 -27.82
CA TRP A 1121 -7.69 0.72 -27.93
C TRP A 1121 -7.54 -0.07 -29.23
N GLU A 1122 -8.57 -0.83 -29.63
CA GLU A 1122 -8.61 -1.54 -30.91
C GLU A 1122 -8.41 -0.61 -32.11
N ARG A 1123 -9.18 0.49 -32.17
CA ARG A 1123 -9.06 1.50 -33.24
C ARG A 1123 -7.64 2.07 -33.32
N HIS A 1124 -7.04 2.45 -32.19
CA HIS A 1124 -5.67 2.97 -32.15
C HIS A 1124 -4.63 1.91 -32.54
N TRP A 1125 -4.83 0.65 -32.17
CA TRP A 1125 -3.88 -0.41 -32.49
C TRP A 1125 -3.82 -0.72 -33.99
N ILE A 1126 -4.98 -0.65 -34.65
CA ILE A 1126 -5.11 -0.80 -36.10
C ILE A 1126 -4.34 0.30 -36.84
N SER A 1127 -4.48 1.56 -36.41
CA SER A 1127 -3.84 2.71 -37.09
C SER A 1127 -2.38 2.97 -36.70
N GLU A 1128 -1.91 2.44 -35.56
CA GLU A 1128 -0.52 2.61 -35.10
C GLU A 1128 0.48 2.00 -36.10
N THR A 1129 1.64 2.62 -36.30
CA THR A 1129 2.67 2.11 -37.24
C THR A 1129 3.76 1.31 -36.53
N ARG A 1130 3.88 1.45 -35.22
CA ARG A 1130 4.85 0.71 -34.39
C ARG A 1130 4.26 -0.63 -33.94
N GLY A 1131 5.14 -1.57 -33.55
CA GLY A 1131 4.73 -2.87 -33.02
C GLY A 1131 4.17 -3.87 -34.04
N ARG A 1132 4.40 -3.66 -35.35
CA ARG A 1132 3.77 -4.47 -36.42
C ARG A 1132 4.10 -5.96 -36.37
N ALA A 1133 5.20 -6.37 -35.74
CA ALA A 1133 5.48 -7.79 -35.45
C ALA A 1133 4.40 -8.40 -34.55
N SER A 1134 4.13 -7.78 -33.39
CA SER A 1134 3.02 -8.17 -32.50
C SER A 1134 1.66 -8.07 -33.18
N PHE A 1135 1.43 -7.07 -34.06
CA PHE A 1135 0.16 -6.93 -34.80
C PHE A 1135 -0.13 -8.14 -35.70
N ARG A 1136 0.90 -8.70 -36.36
CA ARG A 1136 0.75 -9.93 -37.18
C ARG A 1136 0.21 -11.11 -36.37
N HIS A 1137 0.53 -11.17 -35.08
CA HIS A 1137 0.04 -12.21 -34.18
C HIS A 1137 -1.33 -11.85 -33.58
N THR A 1138 -1.46 -10.62 -33.09
CA THR A 1138 -2.59 -10.11 -32.34
C THR A 1138 -3.10 -8.81 -32.98
N PRO A 1139 -3.90 -8.88 -34.06
CA PRO A 1139 -4.42 -7.68 -34.76
C PRO A 1139 -5.51 -6.96 -33.95
N LYS A 1140 -6.17 -7.65 -33.02
CA LYS A 1140 -7.08 -7.06 -32.02
C LYS A 1140 -6.52 -7.34 -30.62
N PRO A 1141 -6.28 -6.34 -29.76
CA PRO A 1141 -5.78 -6.56 -28.41
C PRO A 1141 -6.75 -7.49 -27.66
N SER A 1142 -6.23 -8.60 -27.14
CA SER A 1142 -7.08 -9.64 -26.56
C SER A 1142 -6.43 -10.26 -25.33
N ARG A 1143 -7.26 -10.57 -24.34
CA ARG A 1143 -6.83 -11.29 -23.13
C ARG A 1143 -6.21 -12.65 -23.46
N LYS A 1144 -6.56 -13.25 -24.61
CA LYS A 1144 -6.01 -14.52 -25.11
C LYS A 1144 -4.48 -14.54 -25.22
N VAL A 1145 -3.84 -13.38 -25.36
CA VAL A 1145 -2.37 -13.27 -25.33
C VAL A 1145 -1.81 -13.74 -23.98
N LEU A 1146 -2.51 -13.45 -22.89
CA LEU A 1146 -2.09 -13.90 -21.56
C LEU A 1146 -2.13 -15.43 -21.45
N ASP A 1147 -3.06 -16.09 -22.13
CA ASP A 1147 -3.24 -17.55 -22.05
C ASP A 1147 -2.05 -18.31 -22.67
N LEU A 1148 -1.28 -17.66 -23.54
CA LEU A 1148 -0.02 -18.20 -24.06
C LEU A 1148 1.04 -18.36 -22.96
N HIS A 1149 0.92 -17.61 -21.87
CA HIS A 1149 1.84 -17.64 -20.73
C HIS A 1149 1.40 -18.63 -19.64
N ASP A 1150 0.29 -19.35 -19.82
CA ASP A 1150 -0.20 -20.30 -18.81
C ASP A 1150 0.70 -21.53 -18.68
N GLY A 1151 1.23 -21.71 -17.47
CA GLY A 1151 2.18 -22.77 -17.14
C GLY A 1151 3.61 -22.49 -17.61
N LEU A 1152 3.88 -21.32 -18.19
CA LEU A 1152 5.25 -20.94 -18.59
C LEU A 1152 6.00 -20.33 -17.41
N SER A 1153 7.27 -20.72 -17.27
CA SER A 1153 8.22 -20.04 -16.38
C SER A 1153 8.45 -18.59 -16.84
N LYS A 1154 9.09 -17.77 -16.00
CA LYS A 1154 9.49 -16.42 -16.37
C LYS A 1154 10.45 -16.40 -17.58
N LYS A 1155 11.39 -17.35 -17.61
CA LYS A 1155 12.32 -17.59 -18.73
C LYS A 1155 11.56 -17.81 -20.04
N HIS A 1156 10.65 -18.76 -20.04
CA HIS A 1156 9.83 -19.13 -21.20
C HIS A 1156 8.90 -18.01 -21.66
N SER A 1157 8.27 -17.30 -20.71
CA SER A 1157 7.45 -16.13 -21.02
C SER A 1157 8.26 -15.03 -21.71
N SER A 1158 9.48 -14.78 -21.24
CA SER A 1158 10.37 -13.78 -21.82
C SER A 1158 10.80 -14.16 -23.23
N LEU A 1159 11.15 -15.43 -23.45
CA LEU A 1159 11.49 -15.93 -24.78
C LEU A 1159 10.29 -15.79 -25.74
N LEU A 1160 9.09 -16.16 -25.30
CA LEU A 1160 7.88 -16.02 -26.11
C LEU A 1160 7.61 -14.57 -26.51
N THR A 1161 7.68 -13.62 -25.58
CA THR A 1161 7.50 -12.20 -25.90
C THR A 1161 8.56 -11.70 -26.87
N GLN A 1162 9.82 -12.11 -26.72
CA GLN A 1162 10.90 -11.74 -27.64
C GLN A 1162 10.70 -12.33 -29.05
N LEU A 1163 10.23 -13.57 -29.15
CA LEU A 1163 9.88 -14.21 -30.43
C LEU A 1163 8.75 -13.47 -31.13
N ARG A 1164 7.68 -13.11 -30.40
CA ARG A 1164 6.49 -12.44 -30.96
C ARG A 1164 6.74 -10.97 -31.32
N THR A 1165 7.58 -10.28 -30.57
CA THR A 1165 7.98 -8.89 -30.88
C THR A 1165 9.09 -8.81 -31.93
N GLU A 1166 9.72 -9.96 -32.24
CA GLU A 1166 10.94 -10.09 -33.06
C GLU A 1166 12.10 -9.21 -32.56
N LYS A 1167 12.05 -8.80 -31.29
CA LYS A 1167 13.14 -8.12 -30.57
C LYS A 1167 13.84 -9.17 -29.72
N ILE A 1168 14.71 -9.93 -30.36
CA ILE A 1168 15.37 -11.12 -29.80
C ILE A 1168 16.83 -11.16 -30.24
N GLY A 1169 17.73 -11.73 -29.45
CA GLY A 1169 19.17 -11.77 -29.69
C GLY A 1169 19.66 -12.59 -30.89
N LEU A 1170 18.94 -12.61 -32.00
CA LEU A 1170 19.38 -13.19 -33.27
C LEU A 1170 20.18 -12.17 -34.09
N LYS A 1171 21.09 -12.64 -34.95
CA LYS A 1171 22.00 -11.79 -35.75
C LYS A 1171 21.27 -10.70 -36.53
N ASP A 1172 20.07 -10.96 -37.04
CA ASP A 1172 19.32 -9.94 -37.76
C ASP A 1172 18.98 -8.72 -36.90
N PHE A 1173 18.45 -8.96 -35.70
CA PHE A 1173 18.12 -7.90 -34.77
C PHE A 1173 19.38 -7.21 -34.24
N LEU A 1174 20.40 -7.99 -33.85
CA LEU A 1174 21.65 -7.46 -33.29
C LEU A 1174 22.41 -6.59 -34.31
N TYR A 1175 22.47 -7.01 -35.58
CA TYR A 1175 23.06 -6.22 -36.66
C TYR A 1175 22.32 -4.89 -36.87
N ASN A 1176 20.98 -4.94 -36.93
CA ASN A 1176 20.14 -3.73 -37.03
C ASN A 1176 20.19 -2.81 -35.81
N ARG A 1177 20.79 -3.27 -34.70
CA ARG A 1177 21.07 -2.48 -33.49
C ARG A 1177 22.54 -2.08 -33.37
N LYS A 1178 23.39 -2.44 -34.34
CA LYS A 1178 24.84 -2.15 -34.36
C LYS A 1178 25.57 -2.66 -33.10
N VAL A 1179 25.23 -3.87 -32.65
CA VAL A 1179 25.87 -4.49 -31.48
C VAL A 1179 27.34 -4.82 -31.79
N PRO A 1180 28.31 -4.42 -30.94
CA PRO A 1180 29.72 -4.73 -31.14
C PRO A 1180 29.97 -6.24 -31.33
N GLY A 1181 30.83 -6.60 -32.30
CA GLY A 1181 31.14 -7.99 -32.64
C GLY A 1181 30.17 -8.67 -33.61
N ILE A 1182 29.07 -8.02 -34.02
CA ILE A 1182 28.13 -8.54 -35.01
C ILE A 1182 28.27 -7.78 -36.34
N SER A 1183 29.03 -8.36 -37.29
CA SER A 1183 29.33 -7.75 -38.60
C SER A 1183 28.34 -8.12 -39.72
N SER A 1184 27.42 -9.07 -39.49
CA SER A 1184 26.48 -9.53 -40.51
C SER A 1184 25.13 -9.96 -39.92
N ASN A 1185 24.06 -9.69 -40.66
CA ASN A 1185 22.70 -10.16 -40.35
C ASN A 1185 22.40 -11.59 -40.87
N ARG A 1186 23.32 -12.19 -41.63
CA ARG A 1186 23.15 -13.51 -42.26
C ARG A 1186 23.19 -14.64 -41.22
N CYS A 1187 22.35 -15.64 -41.44
CA CYS A 1187 22.38 -16.87 -40.66
C CYS A 1187 23.63 -17.70 -41.03
N PRO A 1188 24.31 -18.35 -40.07
CA PRO A 1188 25.43 -19.26 -40.36
C PRO A 1188 25.09 -20.41 -41.32
N CYS A 1189 23.80 -20.72 -41.54
CA CYS A 1189 23.35 -21.69 -42.54
C CYS A 1189 23.50 -21.20 -44.00
N GLY A 1190 23.90 -19.94 -44.22
CA GLY A 1190 24.17 -19.34 -45.54
C GLY A 1190 22.92 -18.97 -46.36
N SER A 1191 21.71 -19.33 -45.93
CA SER A 1191 20.52 -19.27 -46.81
C SER A 1191 19.70 -17.97 -46.74
N ASP A 1192 19.72 -17.23 -45.62
CA ASP A 1192 18.89 -16.03 -45.40
C ASP A 1192 19.41 -15.20 -44.22
N ARG A 1193 18.77 -14.06 -43.93
CA ARG A 1193 18.92 -13.30 -42.67
C ARG A 1193 18.46 -14.16 -41.48
N GLN A 1194 19.14 -14.07 -40.34
CA GLN A 1194 18.81 -14.85 -39.14
C GLN A 1194 17.60 -14.24 -38.39
N THR A 1195 16.42 -14.32 -38.99
CA THR A 1195 15.15 -13.86 -38.41
C THR A 1195 14.44 -14.98 -37.63
N VAL A 1196 13.46 -14.63 -36.79
CA VAL A 1196 12.61 -15.61 -36.09
C VAL A 1196 11.93 -16.56 -37.07
N ALA A 1197 11.36 -16.01 -38.16
CA ALA A 1197 10.74 -16.79 -39.22
C ALA A 1197 11.73 -17.75 -39.90
N HIS A 1198 12.96 -17.30 -40.15
CA HIS A 1198 13.99 -18.16 -40.73
C HIS A 1198 14.34 -19.32 -39.78
N VAL A 1199 14.63 -19.02 -38.51
CA VAL A 1199 15.05 -20.03 -37.52
C VAL A 1199 13.95 -21.08 -37.28
N LEU A 1200 12.71 -20.64 -37.06
CA LEU A 1200 11.60 -21.52 -36.73
C LEU A 1200 11.03 -22.30 -37.92
N LEU A 1201 11.13 -21.79 -39.15
CA LEU A 1201 10.46 -22.39 -40.30
C LEU A 1201 11.41 -23.00 -41.34
N ARG A 1202 12.61 -22.45 -41.53
CA ARG A 1202 13.40 -22.66 -42.76
C ARG A 1202 14.88 -23.01 -42.54
N CYS A 1203 15.46 -22.73 -41.38
CA CYS A 1203 16.91 -22.88 -41.16
C CYS A 1203 17.39 -24.31 -41.41
N ARG A 1204 18.39 -24.47 -42.29
CA ARG A 1204 18.94 -25.79 -42.66
C ARG A 1204 19.73 -26.42 -41.51
N GLN A 1205 20.46 -25.61 -40.74
CA GLN A 1205 21.24 -26.09 -39.59
C GLN A 1205 20.39 -26.75 -38.50
N HIS A 1206 19.14 -26.34 -38.34
CA HIS A 1206 18.25 -26.87 -37.30
C HIS A 1206 17.13 -27.75 -37.88
N ARG A 1207 17.31 -28.33 -39.07
CA ARG A 1207 16.26 -29.12 -39.73
C ARG A 1207 15.83 -30.33 -38.90
N GLN A 1208 16.77 -31.18 -38.49
CA GLN A 1208 16.47 -32.39 -37.71
C GLN A 1208 15.74 -32.07 -36.40
N LEU A 1209 16.29 -31.13 -35.61
CA LEU A 1209 15.68 -30.68 -34.36
C LEU A 1209 14.28 -30.06 -34.57
N ARG A 1210 14.09 -29.33 -35.67
CA ARG A 1210 12.78 -28.74 -36.02
C ARG A 1210 11.77 -29.82 -36.35
N ASP A 1211 12.16 -30.84 -37.12
CA ASP A 1211 11.27 -31.96 -37.45
C ASP A 1211 10.94 -32.79 -36.20
N GLN A 1212 11.89 -32.98 -35.29
CA GLN A 1212 11.67 -33.66 -34.01
C GLN A 1212 10.66 -32.90 -33.11
N GLU A 1213 10.91 -31.62 -32.84
CA GLU A 1213 10.11 -30.87 -31.86
C GLU A 1213 8.81 -30.30 -32.45
N LEU A 1214 8.88 -29.77 -33.68
CA LEU A 1214 7.77 -29.08 -34.36
C LEU A 1214 7.09 -29.92 -35.45
N GLY A 1215 7.66 -31.05 -35.88
CA GLY A 1215 7.17 -31.79 -37.06
C GLY A 1215 5.75 -32.33 -36.95
N ARG A 1216 5.29 -32.67 -35.74
CA ARG A 1216 3.93 -33.16 -35.47
C ARG A 1216 2.88 -32.05 -35.31
N LEU A 1217 3.25 -30.77 -35.44
CA LEU A 1217 2.31 -29.65 -35.27
C LEU A 1217 1.59 -29.31 -36.58
N ARG A 1218 0.25 -29.29 -36.54
CA ARG A 1218 -0.56 -28.73 -37.63
C ARG A 1218 -0.24 -27.24 -37.77
N GLY A 1219 0.15 -26.80 -38.96
CA GLY A 1219 0.51 -25.40 -39.21
C GLY A 1219 1.96 -25.02 -38.86
N ARG A 1220 2.87 -25.99 -38.70
CA ARG A 1220 4.30 -25.75 -38.42
C ARG A 1220 5.02 -24.79 -39.37
N ASN A 1221 4.51 -24.62 -40.60
CA ASN A 1221 5.06 -23.71 -41.61
C ASN A 1221 4.51 -22.26 -41.51
N ASN A 1222 3.64 -21.98 -40.53
CA ASN A 1222 3.03 -20.67 -40.33
C ASN A 1222 3.45 -20.09 -38.98
N LEU A 1223 4.27 -19.03 -39.02
CA LEU A 1223 4.80 -18.38 -37.81
C LEU A 1223 3.70 -17.89 -36.86
N ARG A 1224 2.57 -17.42 -37.40
CA ARG A 1224 1.45 -16.94 -36.60
C ARG A 1224 0.80 -18.08 -35.82
N LYS A 1225 0.53 -19.22 -36.45
CA LYS A 1225 0.00 -20.40 -35.76
C LYS A 1225 0.97 -20.89 -34.69
N LEU A 1226 2.26 -20.96 -35.04
CA LEU A 1226 3.31 -21.45 -34.16
C LEU A 1226 3.46 -20.62 -32.87
N LEU A 1227 3.35 -19.28 -32.95
CA LEU A 1227 3.56 -18.40 -31.79
C LEU A 1227 2.26 -17.90 -31.12
N ASN A 1228 1.08 -18.26 -31.65
CA ASN A 1228 -0.21 -17.79 -31.14
C ASN A 1228 -1.15 -18.92 -30.68
N GLU A 1229 -0.70 -20.17 -30.72
CA GLU A 1229 -1.38 -21.33 -30.12
C GLU A 1229 -0.55 -21.86 -28.95
N ARG A 1230 -1.16 -22.02 -27.77
CA ARG A 1230 -0.45 -22.36 -26.52
C ARG A 1230 0.48 -23.57 -26.64
N LYS A 1231 0.00 -24.69 -27.20
CA LYS A 1231 0.80 -25.91 -27.38
C LYS A 1231 1.93 -25.74 -28.39
N ALA A 1232 1.68 -25.00 -29.48
CA ALA A 1232 2.68 -24.75 -30.50
C ALA A 1232 3.77 -23.78 -30.02
N ALA A 1233 3.38 -22.74 -29.28
CA ALA A 1233 4.27 -21.75 -28.70
C ALA A 1233 5.22 -22.39 -27.68
N ALA A 1234 4.70 -23.26 -26.79
CA ALA A 1234 5.53 -24.03 -25.86
C ALA A 1234 6.58 -24.90 -26.57
N LYS A 1235 6.19 -25.56 -27.67
CA LYS A 1235 7.12 -26.34 -28.50
C LYS A 1235 8.14 -25.47 -29.24
N ALA A 1236 7.74 -24.30 -29.72
CA ALA A 1236 8.65 -23.34 -30.35
C ALA A 1236 9.70 -22.81 -29.36
N ILE A 1237 9.28 -22.53 -28.12
CA ILE A 1237 10.17 -22.15 -27.02
C ILE A 1237 11.18 -23.28 -26.77
N LYS A 1238 10.70 -24.51 -26.55
CA LYS A 1238 11.55 -25.69 -26.33
C LYS A 1238 12.54 -25.90 -27.48
N PHE A 1239 12.08 -25.78 -28.73
CA PHE A 1239 12.94 -25.85 -29.91
C PHE A 1239 14.05 -24.79 -29.85
N ILE A 1240 13.73 -23.52 -29.58
CA ILE A 1240 14.73 -22.45 -29.49
C ILE A 1240 15.72 -22.69 -28.35
N GLU A 1241 15.27 -23.16 -27.18
CA GLU A 1241 16.17 -23.53 -26.09
C GLU A 1241 17.15 -24.63 -26.52
N LEU A 1242 16.66 -25.69 -27.17
CA LEU A 1242 17.50 -26.79 -27.66
C LEU A 1242 18.48 -26.37 -28.76
N THR A 1243 18.19 -25.33 -29.56
CA THR A 1243 19.17 -24.82 -30.53
C THR A 1243 20.40 -24.18 -29.90
N GLN A 1244 20.33 -23.78 -28.62
CA GLN A 1244 21.37 -23.04 -27.90
C GLN A 1244 21.82 -21.73 -28.57
N ILE A 1245 21.07 -21.25 -29.58
CA ILE A 1245 21.41 -20.07 -30.40
C ILE A 1245 21.34 -18.76 -29.59
N LEU A 1246 20.63 -18.78 -28.45
CA LEU A 1246 20.50 -17.65 -27.54
C LEU A 1246 21.26 -17.95 -26.24
N GLY A 1247 22.51 -17.48 -26.17
CA GLY A 1247 23.41 -17.69 -25.03
C GLY A 1247 22.82 -17.29 -23.66
N GLN A 1248 21.87 -16.35 -23.65
CA GLN A 1248 21.21 -15.87 -22.43
C GLN A 1248 20.20 -16.85 -21.79
N PHE A 1249 19.81 -17.90 -22.51
CA PHE A 1249 18.82 -18.90 -22.05
C PHE A 1249 19.43 -20.30 -21.84
N GLN A 1250 20.76 -20.43 -21.88
CA GLN A 1250 21.45 -21.70 -21.66
C GLN A 1250 21.40 -22.09 -20.17
N ASP A 1251 21.00 -23.33 -19.86
CA ASP A 1251 21.13 -23.90 -18.52
C ASP A 1251 22.56 -24.42 -18.36
N ARG A 1252 23.41 -23.63 -17.70
CA ARG A 1252 24.83 -23.96 -17.47
C ARG A 1252 25.06 -25.17 -16.57
N ASP A 1253 24.01 -25.71 -15.93
CA ASP A 1253 24.12 -26.84 -15.00
C ASP A 1253 24.05 -28.22 -15.70
N LEU A 1254 23.63 -28.31 -16.98
CA LEU A 1254 23.62 -29.58 -17.73
C LEU A 1254 24.95 -29.95 -18.41
N ASN A 1255 25.88 -29.01 -18.55
CA ASN A 1255 27.17 -29.22 -19.24
C ASN A 1255 28.34 -29.59 -18.30
N ARG A 1256 28.07 -30.08 -17.09
CA ARG A 1256 29.12 -30.57 -16.16
C ARG A 1256 29.14 -32.09 -15.99
N GLN A 1257 28.32 -32.82 -16.72
CA GLN A 1257 28.31 -34.30 -16.75
C GLN A 1257 28.62 -34.88 -18.14
N SER A 1258 29.17 -34.08 -19.06
CA SER A 1258 29.68 -34.55 -20.35
C SER A 1258 31.20 -34.46 -20.40
#